data_AF-A0A4T0FI51-F1
#
_entry.id   AF-A0A4T0FI51-F1
#
_cell.length_a   1.000
_cell.length_b   1.000
_cell.length_c   1.000
_cell.angle_alpha   90.00
_cell.angle_beta   90.00
_cell.angle_gamma   90.00
#
_symmetry.space_group_name_H-M   'P 1'
#
loop_
_entity.id
_entity.type
_entity.pdbx_description
1 polymer ?
#
loop_
_entity_poly.entity_id
_entity_poly.type
_entity_poly.pdbx_seq_one_letter_code
_entity_poly.pdbx_strand_id
1 'polypeptide(L)'
;MSRASTIVGDENGAEKGHSSVRGDVDRQSLTGDKEAREEGGDAVEAENAAEDLGKTYENRSQERLEKEVQAAYDDAFLVELDEKEDPKLLSVGFRWYLTILAGCQILNATYASSVLSSAFPLMEQEYNQSQEVVILTVSLFLVGYIIGPFFWSPLNELVGRKITFLSSLILFCVFTIPCALAPNITCLLICRFLAGCSATASMVTSGGVLADIWPPMYRGKPMALYSICPFAGPVLGPILGSFIVDYSSDYKWVHWSQIIFGGCCFIAVATTYPETMPHIILKRKASRLRKETNDTRWHTFSDRNAPPFKEQLKIAVQRPFKMLALEPIMIMTSLYIGVVYGVLYLSFELFPYVFQGQYEFTAWQSGLTFCSVAIGLGVSYCTNLLFDMRYMRIAKRTMQESGERPAPEIRFLPAILVGGPCFVLGLFWFAWTAGRTHWLAPCAAGIPIGAGVVLCFISLLSYISDAYTLYAASALAANTVVRSIFGSVFPLFANKMFERLTVSWSGTLLGCLGVVLMPFPIIFYKYGYAIRKRSNYARIIHIAFIHVLRSVTFNIEVLDAALICLFHVHIPHPPAFPRLVQTLMSLLRNALRQTNKLSAKTLAGAQSRCYSSDADPSSQGYLNSFLHGSQVAKEEGEHLDNVGHSRSVGRNKYIHEIQRHHVKPSKVDDQDYYTTLVGDKANHLKLTGSWEVKYGEQDTFVHILEYDGFKGLDDTLALIRKTNADAIFNSRVRPLLLHRSAELSQEFAFFPSSPPHTSGGIFELRRYQLKPGSLLQWESFWRKGLEARRQFVTPVGAWFSQVGQLHSVTHMWQYPDFEARKRTREQAWSVDGWAYTVSETVKLCDSMHTSILEPLPFSPLK
;
A
#
# COMPACT_ATOMS: atom_id res chain seq x y z
N MET A 1 44.20 -20.42 -54.04
CA MET A 1 44.09 -20.03 -55.47
C MET A 1 43.87 -18.52 -55.53
N SER A 2 44.79 -17.80 -56.19
CA SER A 2 44.60 -16.59 -57.05
C SER A 2 43.62 -15.48 -56.62
N ARG A 3 43.94 -14.17 -56.60
CA ARG A 3 45.13 -13.31 -56.88
C ARG A 3 44.83 -11.96 -56.16
N ALA A 4 45.75 -11.24 -55.49
CA ALA A 4 46.72 -10.26 -56.03
C ALA A 4 46.10 -9.21 -57.00
N SER A 5 46.35 -7.88 -56.96
CA SER A 5 47.40 -7.08 -56.28
C SER A 5 47.12 -5.55 -56.37
N THR A 6 47.49 -4.79 -55.32
CA THR A 6 48.41 -3.60 -55.26
C THR A 6 48.32 -2.47 -56.32
N ILE A 7 48.29 -1.17 -55.95
CA ILE A 7 49.38 -0.13 -55.94
C ILE A 7 48.63 1.23 -55.68
N VAL A 8 48.90 2.13 -54.70
CA VAL A 8 50.05 3.01 -54.30
C VAL A 8 50.38 4.16 -55.27
N GLY A 9 50.35 5.42 -54.81
CA GLY A 9 50.95 6.57 -55.51
C GLY A 9 50.41 7.97 -55.13
N ASP A 10 51.28 8.83 -54.60
CA ASP A 10 51.07 10.28 -54.38
C ASP A 10 51.07 11.10 -55.69
N GLU A 11 50.57 12.35 -55.67
CA GLU A 11 51.43 13.55 -55.87
C GLU A 11 50.69 14.90 -55.70
N ASN A 12 51.48 15.95 -55.40
CA ASN A 12 51.04 17.34 -55.19
C ASN A 12 50.97 18.14 -56.50
N GLY A 13 50.20 19.24 -56.53
CA GLY A 13 50.30 20.25 -57.59
C GLY A 13 49.39 21.47 -57.36
N ALA A 14 49.91 22.69 -57.56
CA ALA A 14 49.22 23.95 -57.27
C ALA A 14 49.39 25.00 -58.38
N GLU A 15 48.37 25.82 -58.64
CA GLU A 15 48.40 27.12 -59.38
C GLU A 15 47.11 27.90 -59.00
N LYS A 16 47.13 29.12 -58.42
CA LYS A 16 47.46 30.48 -58.92
C LYS A 16 46.43 31.13 -59.85
N GLY A 17 45.90 32.30 -59.46
CA GLY A 17 45.11 33.19 -60.32
C GLY A 17 44.70 34.53 -59.69
N HIS A 18 45.32 35.62 -60.18
CA HIS A 18 45.09 37.07 -59.96
C HIS A 18 43.65 37.57 -59.62
N SER A 19 43.45 38.75 -59.01
CA SER A 19 44.04 40.06 -59.40
C SER A 19 43.90 41.15 -58.32
N SER A 20 44.66 42.24 -58.47
CA SER A 20 44.62 43.44 -57.62
C SER A 20 44.23 44.69 -58.41
N VAL A 21 43.43 45.58 -57.81
CA VAL A 21 43.28 46.98 -58.24
C VAL A 21 43.29 47.87 -57.00
N ARG A 22 43.97 49.01 -57.10
CA ARG A 22 44.27 49.94 -56.01
C ARG A 22 43.72 51.32 -56.39
N GLY A 23 43.11 52.04 -55.45
CA GLY A 23 42.62 53.40 -55.66
C GLY A 23 42.64 54.19 -54.35
N ASP A 24 43.56 55.14 -54.23
CA ASP A 24 43.64 56.11 -53.13
C ASP A 24 42.86 57.38 -53.51
N VAL A 25 41.87 57.80 -52.69
CA VAL A 25 41.45 59.21 -52.59
C VAL A 25 40.98 59.54 -51.15
N ASP A 26 41.64 60.55 -50.57
CA ASP A 26 41.27 61.46 -49.48
C ASP A 26 40.97 61.04 -48.02
N ARG A 27 41.43 61.95 -47.14
CA ARG A 27 41.29 61.97 -45.67
C ARG A 27 40.00 62.67 -45.26
N GLN A 28 39.31 62.17 -44.22
CA GLN A 28 39.02 62.90 -42.97
C GLN A 28 38.21 62.05 -41.96
N SER A 29 38.30 62.42 -40.67
CA SER A 29 37.68 61.81 -39.45
C SER A 29 37.99 60.32 -39.20
N LEU A 30 38.78 59.91 -38.20
CA LEU A 30 38.71 60.06 -36.72
C LEU A 30 37.89 58.96 -36.01
N THR A 31 38.56 58.30 -35.06
CA THR A 31 38.08 57.39 -33.99
C THR A 31 37.42 56.06 -34.39
N GLY A 32 38.11 54.92 -34.15
CA GLY A 32 37.53 53.57 -34.28
C GLY A 32 38.46 52.35 -34.02
N ASP A 33 39.79 52.49 -34.12
CA ASP A 33 40.71 51.32 -34.14
C ASP A 33 41.08 50.72 -32.77
N LYS A 34 40.09 50.17 -32.04
CA LYS A 34 40.36 49.24 -30.92
C LYS A 34 39.45 48.01 -30.80
N GLU A 35 38.28 47.98 -31.45
CA GLU A 35 37.30 46.90 -31.24
C GLU A 35 37.42 45.76 -32.27
N ALA A 36 37.89 46.03 -33.49
CA ALA A 36 37.94 45.07 -34.60
C ALA A 36 39.02 43.97 -34.52
N ARG A 37 39.57 43.67 -33.33
CA ARG A 37 40.58 42.62 -33.14
C ARG A 37 40.22 41.55 -32.09
N GLU A 38 39.11 41.73 -31.37
CA GLU A 38 38.59 40.72 -30.44
C GLU A 38 37.46 39.88 -31.10
N GLU A 39 36.60 40.50 -31.92
CA GLU A 39 35.46 39.83 -32.59
C GLU A 39 35.83 38.62 -33.49
N GLY A 40 37.07 38.55 -33.97
CA GLY A 40 37.55 37.43 -34.80
C GLY A 40 37.90 36.16 -34.02
N GLY A 41 38.16 36.27 -32.71
CA GLY A 41 38.39 35.11 -31.83
C GLY A 41 37.09 34.48 -31.37
N ASP A 42 36.16 35.33 -30.91
CA ASP A 42 34.85 34.93 -30.37
C ASP A 42 34.00 34.17 -31.39
N ALA A 43 34.06 34.53 -32.68
CA ALA A 43 33.35 33.83 -33.74
C ALA A 43 33.82 32.36 -33.90
N VAL A 44 35.13 32.10 -33.76
CA VAL A 44 35.71 30.76 -33.87
C VAL A 44 35.47 29.94 -32.60
N GLU A 45 35.52 30.56 -31.41
CA GLU A 45 35.11 29.87 -30.18
C GLU A 45 33.61 29.54 -30.17
N ALA A 46 32.75 30.43 -30.67
CA ALA A 46 31.31 30.19 -30.79
C ALA A 46 30.98 29.05 -31.78
N GLU A 47 31.68 28.96 -32.91
CA GLU A 47 31.48 27.89 -33.89
C GLU A 47 31.92 26.53 -33.34
N ASN A 48 33.09 26.47 -32.68
CA ASN A 48 33.55 25.26 -31.98
C ASN A 48 32.60 24.85 -30.84
N ALA A 49 32.11 25.80 -30.05
CA ALA A 49 31.15 25.54 -28.97
C ALA A 49 29.80 25.03 -29.49
N ALA A 50 29.34 25.53 -30.65
CA ALA A 50 28.14 25.04 -31.32
C ALA A 50 28.31 23.60 -31.84
N GLU A 51 29.47 23.27 -32.39
CA GLU A 51 29.79 21.91 -32.84
C GLU A 51 29.86 20.92 -31.67
N ASP A 52 30.44 21.33 -30.54
CA ASP A 52 30.58 20.51 -29.32
C ASP A 52 29.23 20.34 -28.58
N LEU A 53 28.37 21.37 -28.61
CA LEU A 53 26.96 21.27 -28.20
C LEU A 53 26.17 20.31 -29.10
N GLY A 54 26.41 20.33 -30.41
CA GLY A 54 25.82 19.40 -31.38
C GLY A 54 26.19 17.95 -31.05
N LYS A 55 27.49 17.65 -30.92
CA LYS A 55 28.03 16.35 -30.52
C LYS A 55 27.48 15.90 -29.16
N THR A 56 27.33 16.82 -28.20
CA THR A 56 26.73 16.54 -26.88
C THR A 56 25.24 16.19 -26.97
N TYR A 57 24.49 16.85 -27.87
CA TYR A 57 23.08 16.54 -28.13
C TYR A 57 22.90 15.20 -28.84
N GLU A 58 23.73 14.91 -29.85
CA GLU A 58 23.72 13.62 -30.55
C GLU A 58 24.04 12.48 -29.58
N ASN A 59 25.13 12.59 -28.80
CA ASN A 59 25.48 11.61 -27.76
C ASN A 59 24.34 11.37 -26.76
N ARG A 60 23.68 12.42 -26.26
CA ARG A 60 22.52 12.27 -25.35
C ARG A 60 21.30 11.67 -26.01
N SER A 61 21.10 11.91 -27.31
CA SER A 61 19.99 11.32 -28.06
C SER A 61 20.24 9.83 -28.35
N GLN A 62 21.48 9.45 -28.69
CA GLN A 62 21.91 8.06 -28.81
C GLN A 62 21.79 7.34 -27.46
N GLU A 63 22.34 7.89 -26.37
CA GLU A 63 22.28 7.27 -25.03
C GLU A 63 20.83 7.08 -24.55
N ARG A 64 19.90 7.95 -24.97
CA ARG A 64 18.47 7.80 -24.71
C ARG A 64 17.84 6.72 -25.59
N LEU A 65 18.15 6.70 -26.88
CA LEU A 65 17.68 5.67 -27.81
C LEU A 65 18.18 4.28 -27.39
N GLU A 66 19.44 4.17 -26.97
CA GLU A 66 20.05 2.97 -26.39
C GLU A 66 19.32 2.54 -25.11
N LYS A 67 18.98 3.46 -24.20
CA LYS A 67 18.19 3.13 -23.00
C LYS A 67 16.77 2.66 -23.32
N GLU A 68 16.12 3.24 -24.34
CA GLU A 68 14.78 2.85 -24.77
C GLU A 68 14.80 1.51 -25.53
N VAL A 69 15.80 1.28 -26.39
CA VAL A 69 16.07 -0.01 -27.07
C VAL A 69 16.44 -1.10 -26.06
N GLN A 70 17.32 -0.81 -25.09
CA GLN A 70 17.68 -1.75 -24.03
C GLN A 70 16.48 -2.07 -23.14
N ALA A 71 15.61 -1.09 -22.84
CA ALA A 71 14.39 -1.34 -22.09
C ALA A 71 13.40 -2.25 -22.85
N ALA A 72 13.24 -2.04 -24.16
CA ALA A 72 12.40 -2.88 -25.03
C ALA A 72 12.99 -4.30 -25.22
N TYR A 73 14.31 -4.39 -25.37
CA TYR A 73 15.07 -5.64 -25.46
C TYR A 73 14.96 -6.44 -24.16
N ASP A 74 15.17 -5.81 -23.01
CA ASP A 74 14.99 -6.45 -21.70
C ASP A 74 13.55 -6.93 -21.49
N ASP A 75 12.55 -6.14 -21.91
CA ASP A 75 11.14 -6.52 -21.76
C ASP A 75 10.73 -7.70 -22.67
N ALA A 76 11.47 -7.97 -23.75
CA ALA A 76 11.27 -9.14 -24.63
C ALA A 76 11.73 -10.46 -23.99
N PHE A 77 12.74 -10.42 -23.10
CA PHE A 77 13.26 -11.59 -22.37
C PHE A 77 12.71 -11.71 -20.93
N LEU A 78 11.71 -10.90 -20.57
CA LEU A 78 11.08 -10.94 -19.24
C LEU A 78 10.05 -12.07 -19.17
N VAL A 79 10.31 -13.04 -18.29
CA VAL A 79 9.47 -14.23 -18.08
C VAL A 79 8.25 -13.90 -17.23
N GLU A 80 7.08 -14.35 -17.69
CA GLU A 80 5.78 -14.08 -17.08
C GLU A 80 4.95 -15.36 -16.94
N LEU A 81 3.97 -15.34 -16.03
CA LEU A 81 3.10 -16.48 -15.74
C LEU A 81 2.12 -16.69 -16.90
N ASP A 82 1.90 -17.94 -17.27
CA ASP A 82 0.80 -18.31 -18.15
C ASP A 82 -0.46 -18.64 -17.33
N GLU A 83 -1.63 -18.59 -17.98
CA GLU A 83 -2.95 -18.79 -17.33
C GLU A 83 -3.06 -20.13 -16.56
N LYS A 84 -2.30 -21.15 -16.97
CA LYS A 84 -2.24 -22.47 -16.30
C LYS A 84 -1.26 -22.53 -15.13
N GLU A 85 -0.37 -21.55 -15.00
CA GLU A 85 0.67 -21.49 -13.97
C GLU A 85 0.32 -20.52 -12.82
N ASP A 86 -0.65 -19.61 -13.00
CA ASP A 86 -1.09 -18.70 -11.95
C ASP A 86 -1.84 -19.45 -10.82
N PRO A 87 -1.30 -19.46 -9.58
CA PRO A 87 -1.95 -20.09 -8.42
C PRO A 87 -3.36 -19.56 -8.11
N LYS A 88 -3.71 -18.34 -8.56
CA LYS A 88 -5.03 -17.72 -8.36
C LYS A 88 -6.08 -18.23 -9.34
N LEU A 89 -5.67 -18.79 -10.48
CA LEU A 89 -6.55 -19.33 -11.52
C LEU A 89 -6.86 -20.83 -11.32
N LEU A 90 -6.27 -21.46 -10.30
CA LEU A 90 -6.60 -22.82 -9.87
C LEU A 90 -8.11 -22.99 -9.58
N SER A 91 -8.63 -24.20 -9.79
CA SER A 91 -10.04 -24.50 -9.55
C SER A 91 -10.44 -24.22 -8.10
N VAL A 92 -11.67 -23.76 -7.87
CA VAL A 92 -12.14 -23.33 -6.54
C VAL A 92 -12.08 -24.47 -5.52
N GLY A 93 -12.45 -25.69 -5.94
CA GLY A 93 -12.34 -26.89 -5.11
C GLY A 93 -10.90 -27.23 -4.74
N PHE A 94 -9.96 -27.12 -5.69
CA PHE A 94 -8.54 -27.38 -5.40
C PHE A 94 -7.92 -26.31 -4.49
N ARG A 95 -8.33 -25.03 -4.62
CA ARG A 95 -7.92 -23.98 -3.67
C ARG A 95 -8.45 -24.21 -2.26
N TRP A 96 -9.68 -24.71 -2.11
CA TRP A 96 -10.19 -25.15 -0.81
C TRP A 96 -9.43 -26.36 -0.27
N TYR A 97 -9.10 -27.34 -1.09
CA TYR A 97 -8.25 -28.47 -0.71
C TYR A 97 -6.88 -28.01 -0.17
N LEU A 98 -6.18 -27.12 -0.89
CA LEU A 98 -4.90 -26.55 -0.42
C LEU A 98 -5.07 -25.74 0.88
N THR A 99 -6.20 -25.03 1.04
CA THR A 99 -6.53 -24.29 2.27
C THR A 99 -6.74 -25.22 3.46
N ILE A 100 -7.47 -26.33 3.27
CA ILE A 100 -7.72 -27.34 4.30
C ILE A 100 -6.41 -28.04 4.67
N LEU A 101 -5.59 -28.44 3.69
CA LEU A 101 -4.30 -29.08 3.93
C LEU A 101 -3.33 -28.16 4.70
N ALA A 102 -3.26 -26.89 4.34
CA ALA A 102 -2.52 -25.86 5.07
C ALA A 102 -3.04 -25.68 6.52
N GLY A 103 -4.36 -25.81 6.72
CA GLY A 103 -4.99 -25.83 8.05
C GLY A 103 -4.66 -27.08 8.86
N CYS A 104 -4.66 -28.27 8.24
CA CYS A 104 -4.27 -29.53 8.88
C CYS A 104 -2.81 -29.52 9.36
N GLN A 105 -1.90 -28.88 8.64
CA GLN A 105 -0.50 -28.74 9.08
C GLN A 105 -0.35 -27.82 10.29
N ILE A 106 -1.16 -26.75 10.38
CA ILE A 106 -1.23 -25.90 11.58
C ILE A 106 -1.82 -26.72 12.73
N LEU A 107 -2.90 -27.45 12.46
CA LEU A 107 -3.56 -28.30 13.45
C LEU A 107 -2.60 -29.35 14.01
N ASN A 108 -1.81 -30.03 13.16
CA ASN A 108 -0.78 -30.99 13.59
C ASN A 108 0.28 -30.31 14.46
N ALA A 109 0.79 -29.15 14.03
CA ALA A 109 1.80 -28.40 14.79
C ALA A 109 1.30 -28.01 16.19
N THR A 110 0.08 -27.48 16.30
CA THR A 110 -0.48 -26.96 17.57
C THR A 110 -1.20 -28.03 18.41
N TYR A 111 -1.58 -29.16 17.81
CA TYR A 111 -1.88 -30.40 18.53
C TYR A 111 -0.63 -30.92 19.24
N ALA A 112 0.49 -30.99 18.51
CA ALA A 112 1.75 -31.49 19.05
C ALA A 112 2.31 -30.65 20.22
N SER A 113 1.96 -29.36 20.31
CA SER A 113 2.37 -28.50 21.44
C SER A 113 1.64 -28.74 22.75
N SER A 114 0.47 -29.39 22.75
CA SER A 114 -0.40 -29.51 23.94
C SER A 114 -0.75 -30.95 24.32
N VAL A 115 -0.80 -31.87 23.36
CA VAL A 115 -1.22 -33.27 23.58
C VAL A 115 -0.42 -33.99 24.66
N LEU A 116 0.82 -33.58 24.93
CA LEU A 116 1.63 -34.19 25.97
C LEU A 116 1.17 -33.86 27.41
N SER A 117 0.40 -32.78 27.60
CA SER A 117 -0.10 -32.38 28.92
C SER A 117 -0.94 -33.45 29.61
N SER A 118 -1.66 -34.29 28.85
CA SER A 118 -2.43 -35.40 29.42
C SER A 118 -1.59 -36.58 29.91
N ALA A 119 -0.28 -36.60 29.62
CA ALA A 119 0.62 -37.69 29.98
C ALA A 119 1.63 -37.35 31.09
N PHE A 120 1.57 -36.13 31.64
CA PHE A 120 2.52 -35.67 32.65
C PHE A 120 2.67 -36.61 33.85
N PRO A 121 1.60 -37.18 34.46
CA PRO A 121 1.75 -38.11 35.58
C PRO A 121 2.56 -39.38 35.24
N LEU A 122 2.42 -39.93 34.02
CA LEU A 122 3.21 -41.08 33.57
C LEU A 122 4.68 -40.70 33.36
N MET A 123 4.95 -39.48 32.88
CA MET A 123 6.31 -39.01 32.64
C MET A 123 7.05 -38.66 33.93
N GLU A 124 6.35 -38.13 34.94
CA GLU A 124 6.88 -37.93 36.29
C GLU A 124 7.34 -39.26 36.89
N GLN A 125 6.54 -40.33 36.72
CA GLN A 125 6.87 -41.68 37.17
C GLN A 125 8.02 -42.33 36.39
N GLU A 126 7.98 -42.33 35.06
CA GLU A 126 9.01 -42.96 34.19
C GLU A 126 10.40 -42.34 34.41
N TYR A 127 10.47 -41.01 34.48
CA TYR A 127 11.76 -40.30 34.60
C TYR A 127 12.16 -39.96 36.04
N ASN A 128 11.27 -40.19 37.02
CA ASN A 128 11.44 -39.82 38.43
C ASN A 128 11.91 -38.36 38.58
N GLN A 129 11.19 -37.42 37.96
CA GLN A 129 11.48 -35.97 37.96
C GLN A 129 10.33 -35.16 38.55
N SER A 130 10.62 -33.94 38.98
CA SER A 130 9.58 -33.03 39.43
C SER A 130 8.66 -32.60 38.28
N GLN A 131 7.39 -32.33 38.62
CA GLN A 131 6.36 -31.89 37.68
C GLN A 131 6.80 -30.70 36.81
N GLU A 132 7.56 -29.74 37.34
CA GLU A 132 8.01 -28.59 36.55
C GLU A 132 8.98 -28.97 35.43
N VAL A 133 9.80 -30.02 35.63
CA VAL A 133 10.71 -30.54 34.59
C VAL A 133 9.92 -31.25 33.48
N VAL A 134 8.78 -31.86 33.83
CA VAL A 134 7.87 -32.48 32.87
C VAL A 134 7.08 -31.41 32.10
N ILE A 135 6.57 -30.36 32.76
CA ILE A 135 5.90 -29.21 32.12
C ILE A 135 6.83 -28.50 31.12
N LEU A 136 8.14 -28.43 31.39
CA LEU A 136 9.12 -27.87 30.44
C LEU A 136 9.07 -28.51 29.05
N THR A 137 8.54 -29.73 28.89
CA THR A 137 8.39 -30.37 27.58
C THR A 137 7.39 -29.65 26.66
N VAL A 138 6.31 -29.08 27.22
CA VAL A 138 5.36 -28.20 26.50
C VAL A 138 5.95 -26.82 26.33
N SER A 139 6.55 -26.25 27.38
CA SER A 139 7.17 -24.92 27.35
C SER A 139 8.29 -24.83 26.29
N LEU A 140 9.20 -25.81 26.22
CA LEU A 140 10.29 -25.81 25.25
C LEU A 140 9.83 -25.99 23.81
N PHE A 141 8.73 -26.73 23.57
CA PHE A 141 8.13 -26.79 22.24
C PHE A 141 7.64 -25.40 21.78
N LEU A 142 7.07 -24.61 22.70
CA LEU A 142 6.69 -23.21 22.46
C LEU A 142 7.87 -22.23 22.45
N VAL A 143 8.98 -22.52 23.14
CA VAL A 143 10.24 -21.78 22.93
C VAL A 143 10.78 -22.04 21.53
N GLY A 144 10.61 -23.26 21.01
CA GLY A 144 10.79 -23.57 19.61
C GLY A 144 9.92 -22.69 18.69
N TYR A 145 8.71 -22.33 19.15
CA TYR A 145 7.84 -21.43 18.39
C TYR A 145 8.30 -19.97 18.35
N ILE A 146 9.14 -19.54 19.30
CA ILE A 146 9.77 -18.22 19.27
C ILE A 146 10.87 -18.19 18.20
N ILE A 147 11.68 -19.24 18.13
CA ILE A 147 12.91 -19.25 17.32
C ILE A 147 12.65 -19.67 15.86
N GLY A 148 11.79 -20.66 15.64
CA GLY A 148 11.49 -21.21 14.30
C GLY A 148 11.11 -20.17 13.23
N PRO A 149 10.24 -19.17 13.50
CA PRO A 149 9.87 -18.15 12.51
C PRO A 149 11.04 -17.36 11.93
N PHE A 150 12.13 -17.16 12.67
CA PHE A 150 13.32 -16.45 12.15
C PHE A 150 14.06 -17.23 11.06
N PHE A 151 13.97 -18.56 11.09
CA PHE A 151 14.55 -19.43 10.06
C PHE A 151 13.55 -19.73 8.93
N TRP A 152 12.30 -20.05 9.27
CA TRP A 152 11.30 -20.46 8.29
C TRP A 152 10.68 -19.31 7.51
N SER A 153 10.61 -18.08 8.06
CA SER A 153 10.04 -16.94 7.33
C SER A 153 10.87 -16.57 6.09
N PRO A 154 12.21 -16.39 6.18
CA PRO A 154 13.03 -16.12 5.00
C PRO A 154 13.08 -17.32 4.05
N LEU A 155 13.18 -18.54 4.58
CA LEU A 155 13.32 -19.75 3.76
C LEU A 155 12.12 -19.95 2.83
N ASN A 156 10.90 -19.68 3.30
CA ASN A 156 9.70 -19.85 2.48
C ASN A 156 9.55 -18.81 1.36
N GLU A 157 10.14 -17.61 1.53
CA GLU A 157 10.23 -16.58 0.49
C GLU A 157 11.32 -16.88 -0.56
N LEU A 158 12.36 -17.61 -0.17
CA LEU A 158 13.55 -17.84 -1.00
C LEU A 158 13.55 -19.17 -1.76
N VAL A 159 12.99 -20.21 -1.14
CA VAL A 159 13.02 -21.59 -1.66
C VAL A 159 11.64 -22.02 -2.19
N GLY A 160 10.56 -21.40 -1.68
CA GLY A 160 9.18 -21.68 -2.03
C GLY A 160 8.38 -22.32 -0.88
N ARG A 161 7.05 -22.33 -1.03
CA ARG A 161 6.11 -22.85 -0.01
C ARG A 161 6.22 -24.37 0.10
N LYS A 162 6.24 -25.09 -1.03
CA LYS A 162 6.23 -26.57 -1.04
C LYS A 162 7.45 -27.15 -0.30
N ILE A 163 8.65 -26.68 -0.65
CA ILE A 163 9.90 -27.20 -0.07
C ILE A 163 9.98 -26.87 1.42
N THR A 164 9.49 -25.70 1.84
CA THR A 164 9.43 -25.35 3.26
C THR A 164 8.54 -26.31 4.04
N PHE A 165 7.31 -26.58 3.58
CA PHE A 165 6.44 -27.55 4.24
C PHE A 165 7.05 -28.96 4.33
N LEU A 166 7.64 -29.44 3.24
CA LEU A 166 8.24 -30.79 3.20
C LEU A 166 9.43 -30.90 4.15
N SER A 167 10.38 -29.96 4.08
CA SER A 167 11.54 -29.94 4.98
C SER A 167 11.15 -29.79 6.44
N SER A 168 10.16 -28.93 6.75
CA SER A 168 9.68 -28.77 8.12
C SER A 168 8.98 -30.01 8.68
N LEU A 169 8.20 -30.72 7.86
CA LEU A 169 7.51 -31.94 8.28
C LEU A 169 8.49 -33.11 8.45
N ILE A 170 9.51 -33.22 7.59
CA ILE A 170 10.60 -34.18 7.77
C ILE A 170 11.31 -33.91 9.10
N LEU A 171 11.77 -32.67 9.36
CA LEU A 171 12.45 -32.33 10.61
C LEU A 171 11.55 -32.52 11.83
N PHE A 172 10.27 -32.15 11.75
CA PHE A 172 9.29 -32.40 12.81
C PHE A 172 9.19 -33.90 13.15
N CYS A 173 9.03 -34.79 12.17
CA CYS A 173 8.98 -36.23 12.40
C CYS A 173 10.33 -36.76 12.92
N VAL A 174 11.45 -36.34 12.34
CA VAL A 174 12.81 -36.74 12.74
C VAL A 174 13.14 -36.34 14.17
N PHE A 175 12.67 -35.19 14.68
CA PHE A 175 12.84 -34.81 16.08
C PHE A 175 11.77 -35.38 17.01
N THR A 176 10.61 -35.79 16.49
CA THR A 176 9.55 -36.43 17.32
C THR A 176 9.82 -37.92 17.55
N ILE A 177 10.50 -38.63 16.64
CA ILE A 177 10.89 -40.05 16.84
C ILE A 177 11.79 -40.23 18.08
N PRO A 178 12.89 -39.48 18.28
CA PRO A 178 13.67 -39.50 19.52
C PRO A 178 12.86 -39.15 20.77
N CYS A 179 11.77 -38.38 20.65
CA CYS A 179 10.91 -38.11 21.80
C CYS A 179 10.13 -39.36 22.25
N ALA A 180 9.71 -40.22 21.32
CA ALA A 180 9.05 -41.49 21.62
C ALA A 180 10.02 -42.55 22.20
N LEU A 181 11.33 -42.38 21.97
CA LEU A 181 12.39 -43.33 22.29
C LEU A 181 13.44 -42.71 23.24
N ALA A 182 13.10 -41.63 23.94
CA ALA A 182 14.05 -40.87 24.75
C ALA A 182 14.48 -41.71 25.99
N PRO A 183 15.79 -41.96 26.18
CA PRO A 183 16.27 -42.69 27.36
C PRO A 183 16.42 -41.78 28.60
N ASN A 184 16.28 -40.45 28.44
CA ASN A 184 16.34 -39.48 29.52
C ASN A 184 15.56 -38.21 29.16
N ILE A 185 15.11 -37.50 30.20
CA ILE A 185 14.31 -36.29 30.08
C ILE A 185 15.04 -35.17 29.31
N THR A 186 16.37 -35.06 29.43
CA THR A 186 17.17 -34.04 28.73
C THR A 186 17.11 -34.22 27.21
N CYS A 187 17.21 -35.46 26.73
CA CYS A 187 17.02 -35.80 25.32
C CYS A 187 15.60 -35.41 24.85
N LEU A 188 14.59 -35.76 25.65
CA LEU A 188 13.19 -35.42 25.37
C LEU A 188 12.99 -33.90 25.27
N LEU A 189 13.57 -33.11 26.18
CA LEU A 189 13.49 -31.65 26.23
C LEU A 189 14.17 -30.99 25.01
N ILE A 190 15.37 -31.45 24.62
CA ILE A 190 16.09 -30.94 23.44
C ILE A 190 15.32 -31.29 22.15
N CYS A 191 14.86 -32.53 22.02
CA CYS A 191 14.11 -32.96 20.84
C CYS A 191 12.73 -32.28 20.74
N ARG A 192 12.05 -32.01 21.87
CA ARG A 192 10.84 -31.15 21.95
C ARG A 192 11.10 -29.75 21.40
N PHE A 193 12.18 -29.11 21.82
CA PHE A 193 12.56 -27.78 21.33
C PHE A 193 12.79 -27.78 19.80
N LEU A 194 13.55 -28.75 19.28
CA LEU A 194 13.84 -28.87 17.84
C LEU A 194 12.60 -29.23 17.01
N ALA A 195 11.70 -30.08 17.53
CA ALA A 195 10.41 -30.36 16.93
C ALA A 195 9.51 -29.12 16.89
N GLY A 196 9.48 -28.32 17.97
CA GLY A 196 8.75 -27.05 18.04
C GLY A 196 9.27 -26.00 17.05
N CYS A 197 10.60 -25.85 16.97
CA CYS A 197 11.27 -25.03 15.94
C CYS A 197 10.79 -25.43 14.53
N SER A 198 10.76 -26.73 14.23
CA SER A 198 10.35 -27.26 12.93
C SER A 198 8.86 -27.03 12.65
N ALA A 199 8.01 -27.27 13.65
CA ALA A 199 6.55 -27.21 13.52
C ALA A 199 6.01 -25.82 13.14
N THR A 200 6.65 -24.72 13.57
CA THR A 200 6.19 -23.36 13.21
C THR A 200 6.21 -23.01 11.74
N ALA A 201 6.98 -23.73 10.93
CA ALA A 201 7.01 -23.52 9.49
C ALA A 201 5.61 -23.58 8.87
N SER A 202 4.71 -24.43 9.41
CA SER A 202 3.33 -24.50 8.95
C SER A 202 2.57 -23.20 9.21
N MET A 203 2.70 -22.64 10.42
CA MET A 203 2.03 -21.39 10.81
C MET A 203 2.47 -20.20 9.94
N VAL A 204 3.78 -20.09 9.67
CA VAL A 204 4.33 -18.99 8.86
C VAL A 204 4.00 -19.17 7.37
N THR A 205 4.18 -20.39 6.84
CA THR A 205 4.02 -20.65 5.40
C THR A 205 2.56 -20.62 4.97
N SER A 206 1.64 -21.19 5.76
CA SER A 206 0.20 -21.26 5.41
C SER A 206 -0.45 -19.90 5.24
N GLY A 207 -0.05 -18.87 6.00
CA GLY A 207 -0.53 -17.50 5.80
C GLY A 207 -0.17 -16.95 4.41
N GLY A 208 1.06 -17.20 3.96
CA GLY A 208 1.53 -16.84 2.62
C GLY A 208 0.77 -17.59 1.52
N VAL A 209 0.55 -18.90 1.69
CA VAL A 209 -0.21 -19.74 0.74
C VAL A 209 -1.61 -19.19 0.47
N LEU A 210 -2.36 -18.83 1.51
CA LEU A 210 -3.69 -18.26 1.33
C LEU A 210 -3.64 -16.90 0.63
N ALA A 211 -2.56 -16.13 0.81
CA ALA A 211 -2.35 -14.90 0.07
C ALA A 211 -1.97 -15.12 -1.41
N ASP A 212 -1.31 -16.23 -1.71
CA ASP A 212 -0.88 -16.60 -3.06
C ASP A 212 -2.06 -17.15 -3.90
N ILE A 213 -2.92 -18.02 -3.34
CA ILE A 213 -3.99 -18.71 -4.11
C ILE A 213 -5.35 -18.00 -4.12
N TRP A 214 -5.66 -17.15 -3.12
CA TRP A 214 -6.97 -16.49 -3.02
C TRP A 214 -6.91 -15.00 -3.43
N PRO A 215 -7.70 -14.58 -4.45
CA PRO A 215 -7.90 -13.16 -4.76
C PRO A 215 -8.43 -12.38 -3.55
N PRO A 216 -8.06 -11.10 -3.36
CA PRO A 216 -8.41 -10.32 -2.16
C PRO A 216 -9.90 -10.33 -1.79
N MET A 217 -10.80 -10.23 -2.77
CA MET A 217 -12.26 -10.22 -2.54
C MET A 217 -12.79 -11.53 -1.90
N TYR A 218 -12.20 -12.68 -2.21
CA TYR A 218 -12.68 -13.99 -1.74
C TYR A 218 -11.89 -14.56 -0.56
N ARG A 219 -10.77 -13.90 -0.18
CA ARG A 219 -9.81 -14.36 0.83
C ARG A 219 -10.37 -14.43 2.26
N GLY A 220 -11.46 -13.71 2.56
CA GLY A 220 -12.04 -13.65 3.91
C GLY A 220 -12.43 -15.01 4.50
N LYS A 221 -13.19 -15.84 3.77
CA LYS A 221 -13.64 -17.16 4.29
C LYS A 221 -12.46 -18.12 4.54
N PRO A 222 -11.47 -18.27 3.62
CA PRO A 222 -10.24 -19.02 3.88
C PRO A 222 -9.44 -18.51 5.11
N MET A 223 -9.29 -17.19 5.25
CA MET A 223 -8.57 -16.60 6.40
C MET A 223 -9.28 -16.89 7.73
N ALA A 224 -10.61 -16.88 7.74
CA ALA A 224 -11.39 -17.21 8.93
C ALA A 224 -11.15 -18.68 9.37
N LEU A 225 -11.13 -19.63 8.44
CA LEU A 225 -10.76 -21.03 8.73
C LEU A 225 -9.32 -21.14 9.26
N TYR A 226 -8.36 -20.52 8.58
CA TYR A 226 -6.95 -20.46 9.00
C TYR A 226 -6.77 -19.93 10.43
N SER A 227 -7.61 -18.97 10.84
CA SER A 227 -7.47 -18.32 12.15
C SER A 227 -7.92 -19.19 13.33
N ILE A 228 -8.73 -20.24 13.09
CA ILE A 228 -9.18 -21.20 14.11
C ILE A 228 -8.14 -22.30 14.36
N CYS A 229 -7.47 -22.77 13.30
CA CYS A 229 -6.55 -23.92 13.38
C CYS A 229 -5.48 -23.81 14.49
N PRO A 230 -4.87 -22.63 14.79
CA PRO A 230 -3.94 -22.47 15.90
C PRO A 230 -4.51 -22.71 17.30
N PHE A 231 -5.84 -22.74 17.46
CA PHE A 231 -6.56 -22.90 18.73
C PHE A 231 -7.34 -24.22 18.81
N ALA A 232 -7.79 -24.75 17.67
CA ALA A 232 -8.36 -26.09 17.61
C ALA A 232 -7.33 -27.15 18.03
N GLY A 233 -6.07 -27.04 17.58
CA GLY A 233 -5.01 -28.00 17.93
C GLY A 233 -4.75 -28.08 19.44
N PRO A 234 -4.53 -26.94 20.14
CA PRO A 234 -4.28 -26.95 21.57
C PRO A 234 -5.45 -27.49 22.41
N VAL A 235 -6.69 -27.35 21.95
CA VAL A 235 -7.87 -27.90 22.62
C VAL A 235 -8.10 -29.39 22.30
N LEU A 236 -7.80 -29.83 21.07
CA LEU A 236 -7.85 -31.26 20.70
C LEU A 236 -6.73 -32.08 21.36
N GLY A 237 -5.62 -31.43 21.74
CA GLY A 237 -4.47 -32.07 22.40
C GLY A 237 -4.88 -32.84 23.66
N PRO A 238 -5.35 -32.17 24.73
CA PRO A 238 -5.80 -32.84 25.96
C PRO A 238 -6.92 -33.86 25.73
N ILE A 239 -7.87 -33.58 24.82
CA ILE A 239 -8.99 -34.49 24.52
C ILE A 239 -8.47 -35.83 23.97
N LEU A 240 -7.72 -35.79 22.86
CA LEU A 240 -7.22 -37.01 22.22
C LEU A 240 -6.08 -37.64 23.02
N GLY A 241 -5.21 -36.81 23.60
CA GLY A 241 -4.10 -37.23 24.44
C GLY A 241 -4.58 -38.01 25.67
N SER A 242 -5.65 -37.57 26.33
CA SER A 242 -6.18 -38.30 27.49
C SER A 242 -6.70 -39.69 27.12
N PHE A 243 -7.39 -39.84 25.98
CA PHE A 243 -7.82 -41.16 25.50
C PHE A 243 -6.65 -42.06 25.11
N ILE A 244 -5.60 -41.50 24.47
CA ILE A 244 -4.39 -42.24 24.12
C ILE A 244 -3.69 -42.75 25.39
N VAL A 245 -3.48 -41.87 26.38
CA VAL A 245 -2.81 -42.19 27.64
C VAL A 245 -3.59 -43.25 28.42
N ASP A 246 -4.90 -43.06 28.59
CA ASP A 246 -5.77 -43.95 29.37
C ASP A 246 -5.86 -45.37 28.75
N TYR A 247 -6.00 -45.46 27.42
CA TYR A 247 -6.11 -46.75 26.73
C TYR A 247 -4.77 -47.48 26.55
N SER A 248 -3.69 -46.76 26.22
CA SER A 248 -2.39 -47.39 25.95
C SER A 248 -1.52 -47.59 27.18
N SER A 249 -1.79 -46.87 28.28
CA SER A 249 -0.96 -46.81 29.49
C SER A 249 0.51 -46.38 29.25
N ASP A 250 0.85 -45.84 28.07
CA ASP A 250 2.21 -45.42 27.72
C ASP A 250 2.19 -44.06 27.00
N TYR A 251 2.87 -43.06 27.56
CA TYR A 251 2.98 -41.73 26.98
C TYR A 251 3.66 -41.74 25.60
N LYS A 252 4.45 -42.77 25.26
CA LYS A 252 5.14 -42.88 23.96
C LYS A 252 4.15 -42.92 22.78
N TRP A 253 2.94 -43.44 22.98
CA TRP A 253 1.88 -43.42 21.96
C TRP A 253 1.39 -42.01 21.61
N VAL A 254 1.51 -41.05 22.52
CA VAL A 254 1.25 -39.62 22.23
C VAL A 254 2.24 -39.09 21.19
N HIS A 255 3.45 -39.61 21.13
CA HIS A 255 4.46 -39.22 20.13
C HIS A 255 4.27 -39.96 18.82
N TRP A 256 3.88 -41.23 18.86
CA TRP A 256 3.48 -41.96 17.66
C TRP A 256 2.25 -41.32 16.97
N SER A 257 1.25 -40.81 17.71
CA SER A 257 0.11 -40.10 17.10
C SER A 257 0.54 -38.82 16.35
N GLN A 258 1.47 -38.05 16.92
CA GLN A 258 2.07 -36.87 16.30
C GLN A 258 2.83 -37.23 15.00
N ILE A 259 3.59 -38.33 15.01
CA ILE A 259 4.35 -38.81 13.84
C ILE A 259 3.41 -39.30 12.73
N ILE A 260 2.35 -40.04 13.08
CA ILE A 260 1.34 -40.51 12.13
C ILE A 260 0.64 -39.31 11.47
N PHE A 261 0.16 -38.34 12.25
CA PHE A 261 -0.53 -37.17 11.71
C PHE A 261 0.41 -36.29 10.86
N GLY A 262 1.64 -36.05 11.32
CA GLY A 262 2.68 -35.37 10.55
C GLY A 262 3.06 -36.10 9.25
N GLY A 263 3.15 -37.43 9.29
CA GLY A 263 3.43 -38.29 8.15
C GLY A 263 2.32 -38.27 7.10
N CYS A 264 1.05 -38.34 7.52
CA CYS A 264 -0.10 -38.18 6.62
C CYS A 264 -0.10 -36.79 5.95
N CYS A 265 0.19 -35.73 6.71
CA CYS A 265 0.36 -34.39 6.14
C CYS A 265 1.52 -34.33 5.14
N PHE A 266 2.64 -34.99 5.44
CA PHE A 266 3.80 -35.04 4.55
C PHE A 266 3.50 -35.75 3.23
N ILE A 267 2.86 -36.93 3.27
CA ILE A 267 2.49 -37.69 2.07
C ILE A 267 1.53 -36.87 1.19
N ALA A 268 0.52 -36.23 1.79
CA ALA A 268 -0.38 -35.33 1.06
C ALA A 268 0.40 -34.18 0.40
N VAL A 269 1.25 -33.47 1.14
CA VAL A 269 2.02 -32.33 0.58
C VAL A 269 3.03 -32.78 -0.48
N ALA A 270 3.65 -33.94 -0.33
CA ALA A 270 4.61 -34.45 -1.31
C ALA A 270 3.92 -34.71 -2.66
N THR A 271 2.77 -35.38 -2.61
CA THR A 271 2.04 -35.87 -3.79
C THR A 271 1.16 -34.81 -4.47
N THR A 272 0.34 -34.06 -3.73
CA THR A 272 -0.71 -33.20 -4.34
C THR A 272 -0.37 -31.72 -4.37
N TYR A 273 0.52 -31.24 -3.50
CA TYR A 273 0.75 -29.81 -3.31
C TYR A 273 1.65 -29.23 -4.42
N PRO A 274 1.22 -28.23 -5.20
CA PRO A 274 2.07 -27.56 -6.20
C PRO A 274 2.91 -26.45 -5.56
N GLU A 275 3.90 -25.91 -6.28
CA GLU A 275 4.46 -24.62 -5.87
C GLU A 275 3.40 -23.54 -6.02
N THR A 276 3.22 -22.72 -4.98
CA THR A 276 2.19 -21.66 -4.95
C THR A 276 2.79 -20.26 -5.00
N MET A 277 4.11 -20.11 -4.89
CA MET A 277 4.79 -18.83 -4.83
C MET A 277 5.11 -18.25 -6.23
N PRO A 278 4.49 -17.13 -6.66
CA PRO A 278 4.61 -16.61 -8.03
C PRO A 278 6.05 -16.38 -8.51
N HIS A 279 6.90 -15.72 -7.72
CA HIS A 279 8.27 -15.40 -8.16
C HIS A 279 9.18 -16.63 -8.22
N ILE A 280 8.92 -17.68 -7.42
CA ILE A 280 9.68 -18.93 -7.49
C ILE A 280 9.27 -19.75 -8.71
N ILE A 281 7.98 -19.76 -9.08
CA ILE A 281 7.50 -20.35 -10.34
C ILE A 281 8.18 -19.63 -11.52
N LEU A 282 8.14 -18.30 -11.55
CA LEU A 282 8.84 -17.49 -12.57
C LEU A 282 10.34 -17.76 -12.63
N LYS A 283 11.03 -17.86 -11.48
CA LYS A 283 12.47 -18.13 -11.41
C LYS A 283 12.83 -19.52 -11.94
N ARG A 284 12.01 -20.54 -11.63
CA ARG A 284 12.15 -21.89 -12.19
C ARG A 284 11.88 -21.91 -13.70
N LYS A 285 10.88 -21.16 -14.18
CA LYS A 285 10.56 -21.01 -15.61
C LYS A 285 11.67 -20.31 -16.38
N ALA A 286 12.20 -19.20 -15.86
CA ALA A 286 13.36 -18.52 -16.45
C ALA A 286 14.60 -19.42 -16.49
N SER A 287 14.91 -20.14 -15.41
CA SER A 287 16.02 -21.11 -15.40
C SER A 287 15.83 -22.26 -16.40
N ARG A 288 14.59 -22.70 -16.65
CA ARG A 288 14.27 -23.67 -17.69
C ARG A 288 14.50 -23.09 -19.10
N LEU A 289 13.92 -21.92 -19.38
CA LEU A 289 14.07 -21.23 -20.68
C LEU A 289 15.56 -20.95 -21.01
N ARG A 290 16.36 -20.50 -20.02
CA ARG A 290 17.83 -20.35 -20.18
C ARG A 290 18.51 -21.64 -20.63
N LYS A 291 18.07 -22.80 -20.14
CA LYS A 291 18.64 -24.11 -20.51
C LYS A 291 18.14 -24.63 -21.85
N GLU A 292 16.86 -24.43 -22.16
CA GLU A 292 16.24 -24.91 -23.40
C GLU A 292 16.63 -24.08 -24.62
N THR A 293 16.78 -22.76 -24.46
CA THR A 293 17.21 -21.85 -25.53
C THR A 293 18.72 -21.58 -25.54
N ASN A 294 19.45 -22.10 -24.55
CA ASN A 294 20.86 -21.79 -24.27
C ASN A 294 21.18 -20.28 -24.20
N ASP A 295 20.18 -19.47 -23.82
CA ASP A 295 20.23 -18.02 -23.83
C ASP A 295 20.15 -17.46 -22.40
N THR A 296 21.18 -16.73 -21.98
CA THR A 296 21.28 -16.19 -20.62
C THR A 296 20.39 -14.97 -20.37
N ARG A 297 19.84 -14.34 -21.42
CA ARG A 297 19.09 -13.07 -21.35
C ARG A 297 17.73 -13.18 -20.66
N TRP A 298 17.10 -14.36 -20.65
CA TRP A 298 15.85 -14.61 -19.95
C TRP A 298 15.96 -14.23 -18.48
N HIS A 299 15.10 -13.36 -17.97
CA HIS A 299 15.16 -12.93 -16.56
C HIS A 299 13.78 -12.71 -15.94
N THR A 300 13.75 -12.68 -14.61
CA THR A 300 12.54 -12.38 -13.86
C THR A 300 12.58 -10.98 -13.27
N PHE A 301 11.41 -10.42 -12.96
CA PHE A 301 11.31 -9.12 -12.32
C PHE A 301 12.12 -9.04 -11.00
N SER A 302 12.14 -10.13 -10.22
CA SER A 302 12.84 -10.20 -8.95
C SER A 302 14.36 -10.29 -9.06
N ASP A 303 14.92 -10.69 -10.21
CA ASP A 303 16.37 -10.83 -10.38
C ASP A 303 17.08 -9.46 -10.46
N ARG A 304 16.39 -8.38 -10.88
CA ARG A 304 17.01 -7.06 -11.17
C ARG A 304 17.55 -6.31 -9.95
N ASN A 305 17.07 -6.58 -8.73
CA ASN A 305 17.40 -5.80 -7.52
C ASN A 305 17.32 -6.60 -6.20
N ALA A 306 17.48 -7.94 -6.24
CA ALA A 306 17.41 -8.74 -5.01
C ALA A 306 18.67 -8.52 -4.13
N PRO A 307 18.54 -7.99 -2.90
CA PRO A 307 19.69 -7.86 -2.00
C PRO A 307 20.23 -9.25 -1.62
N PRO A 308 21.52 -9.38 -1.27
CA PRO A 308 22.14 -10.67 -0.97
C PRO A 308 21.46 -11.40 0.21
N PHE A 309 21.49 -12.74 0.20
CA PHE A 309 20.83 -13.61 1.19
C PHE A 309 21.03 -13.16 2.65
N LYS A 310 22.28 -12.82 3.02
CA LYS A 310 22.65 -12.38 4.36
C LYS A 310 21.96 -11.08 4.78
N GLU A 311 21.73 -10.17 3.83
CA GLU A 311 21.03 -8.91 4.06
C GLU A 311 19.52 -9.12 4.16
N GLN A 312 18.92 -9.94 3.28
CA GLN A 312 17.52 -10.34 3.38
C GLN A 312 17.21 -10.99 4.75
N LEU A 313 18.06 -11.93 5.19
CA LEU A 313 17.96 -12.56 6.49
C LEU A 313 18.08 -11.56 7.64
N LYS A 314 19.08 -10.66 7.60
CA LYS A 314 19.26 -9.59 8.60
C LYS A 314 18.01 -8.71 8.69
N ILE A 315 17.45 -8.31 7.56
CA ILE A 315 16.25 -7.47 7.47
C ILE A 315 15.02 -8.21 8.04
N ALA A 316 14.82 -9.48 7.66
CA ALA A 316 13.70 -10.30 8.11
C ALA A 316 13.73 -10.54 9.62
N VAL A 317 14.90 -10.76 10.21
CA VAL A 317 15.08 -10.93 11.67
C VAL A 317 14.92 -9.60 12.42
N GLN A 318 15.50 -8.49 11.94
CA GLN A 318 15.49 -7.23 12.68
C GLN A 318 14.14 -6.49 12.66
N ARG A 319 13.33 -6.62 11.59
CA ARG A 319 12.05 -5.89 11.45
C ARG A 319 11.04 -6.21 12.57
N PRO A 320 10.72 -7.48 12.90
CA PRO A 320 9.79 -7.82 13.98
C PRO A 320 10.14 -7.16 15.32
N PHE A 321 11.41 -7.17 15.72
CA PHE A 321 11.85 -6.54 16.98
C PHE A 321 11.76 -5.02 16.95
N LYS A 322 12.13 -4.37 15.84
CA LYS A 322 11.97 -2.92 15.68
C LYS A 322 10.50 -2.50 15.73
N MET A 323 9.61 -3.24 15.05
CA MET A 323 8.17 -3.00 15.13
C MET A 323 7.64 -3.22 16.55
N LEU A 324 8.05 -4.29 17.23
CA LEU A 324 7.63 -4.54 18.61
C LEU A 324 8.16 -3.48 19.59
N ALA A 325 9.36 -2.95 19.41
CA ALA A 325 9.93 -1.95 20.33
C ALA A 325 9.42 -0.51 20.07
N LEU A 326 9.10 -0.16 18.83
CA LEU A 326 8.83 1.23 18.41
C LEU A 326 7.35 1.55 18.18
N GLU A 327 6.47 0.56 18.02
CA GLU A 327 5.05 0.77 17.70
C GLU A 327 4.15 0.45 18.91
N PRO A 328 3.59 1.46 19.61
CA PRO A 328 2.79 1.25 20.82
C PRO A 328 1.57 0.34 20.60
N ILE A 329 0.99 0.39 19.40
CA ILE A 329 -0.15 -0.47 19.03
C ILE A 329 0.30 -1.94 18.95
N MET A 330 1.49 -2.22 18.41
CA MET A 330 2.03 -3.59 18.35
C MET A 330 2.28 -4.14 19.76
N ILE A 331 2.91 -3.35 20.65
CA ILE A 331 3.17 -3.76 22.04
C ILE A 331 1.87 -4.19 22.73
N MET A 332 0.87 -3.31 22.75
CA MET A 332 -0.38 -3.55 23.48
C MET A 332 -1.23 -4.67 22.86
N THR A 333 -1.30 -4.76 21.53
CA THR A 333 -2.08 -5.82 20.86
C THR A 333 -1.42 -7.19 21.00
N SER A 334 -0.09 -7.27 20.90
CA SER A 334 0.66 -8.52 21.15
C SER A 334 0.70 -8.90 22.63
N LEU A 335 0.71 -7.95 23.56
CA LEU A 335 0.58 -8.22 25.00
C LEU A 335 -0.78 -8.82 25.35
N TYR A 336 -1.88 -8.26 24.82
CA TYR A 336 -3.23 -8.81 25.00
C TYR A 336 -3.30 -10.23 24.42
N ILE A 337 -2.91 -10.41 23.15
CA ILE A 337 -2.85 -11.74 22.52
C ILE A 337 -2.00 -12.70 23.36
N GLY A 338 -0.87 -12.24 23.90
CA GLY A 338 0.02 -13.04 24.72
C GLY A 338 -0.65 -13.54 25.99
N VAL A 339 -1.25 -12.65 26.79
CA VAL A 339 -1.98 -13.05 28.02
C VAL A 339 -3.12 -14.01 27.70
N VAL A 340 -3.91 -13.74 26.66
CA VAL A 340 -5.00 -14.62 26.22
C VAL A 340 -4.50 -16.02 25.83
N TYR A 341 -3.36 -16.10 25.13
CA TYR A 341 -2.74 -17.37 24.74
C TYR A 341 -2.09 -18.08 25.94
N GLY A 342 -1.47 -17.33 26.85
CA GLY A 342 -0.92 -17.85 28.11
C GLY A 342 -2.00 -18.48 28.99
N VAL A 343 -3.16 -17.83 29.13
CA VAL A 343 -4.32 -18.37 29.87
C VAL A 343 -4.86 -19.65 29.22
N LEU A 344 -4.85 -19.75 27.89
CA LEU A 344 -5.19 -21.01 27.21
C LEU A 344 -4.22 -22.14 27.57
N TYR A 345 -2.91 -21.90 27.57
CA TYR A 345 -1.94 -22.94 27.93
C TYR A 345 -1.95 -23.28 29.44
N LEU A 346 -2.20 -22.28 30.29
CA LEU A 346 -2.44 -22.47 31.72
C LEU A 346 -3.66 -23.34 32.01
N SER A 347 -4.65 -23.38 31.11
CA SER A 347 -5.82 -24.24 31.27
C SER A 347 -5.47 -25.75 31.21
N PHE A 348 -4.35 -26.13 30.58
CA PHE A 348 -3.86 -27.51 30.54
C PHE A 348 -3.38 -28.03 31.90
N GLU A 349 -2.96 -27.14 32.79
CA GLU A 349 -2.67 -27.47 34.19
C GLU A 349 -3.94 -27.37 35.03
N LEU A 350 -4.69 -26.28 34.86
CA LEU A 350 -5.87 -25.94 35.67
C LEU A 350 -6.99 -26.98 35.59
N PHE A 351 -7.27 -27.51 34.40
CA PHE A 351 -8.40 -28.41 34.18
C PHE A 351 -8.14 -29.79 34.83
N PRO A 352 -7.00 -30.47 34.59
CA PRO A 352 -6.61 -31.65 35.37
C PRO A 352 -6.58 -31.40 36.88
N TYR A 353 -5.96 -30.30 37.33
CA TYR A 353 -5.86 -29.96 38.75
C TYR A 353 -7.24 -29.86 39.43
N VAL A 354 -8.22 -29.23 38.77
CA VAL A 354 -9.60 -29.11 39.29
C VAL A 354 -10.38 -30.42 39.14
N PHE A 355 -10.44 -31.00 37.94
CA PHE A 355 -11.35 -32.12 37.68
C PHE A 355 -10.85 -33.45 38.23
N GLN A 356 -9.55 -33.74 38.14
CA GLN A 356 -8.99 -34.96 38.73
C GLN A 356 -8.79 -34.79 40.24
N GLY A 357 -8.34 -33.61 40.69
CA GLY A 357 -8.03 -33.36 42.10
C GLY A 357 -9.23 -33.08 43.01
N GLN A 358 -10.27 -32.36 42.53
CA GLN A 358 -11.43 -31.97 43.36
C GLN A 358 -12.73 -32.69 43.02
N TYR A 359 -12.85 -33.23 41.79
CA TYR A 359 -14.03 -33.97 41.33
C TYR A 359 -13.75 -35.45 41.06
N GLU A 360 -12.53 -35.93 41.35
CA GLU A 360 -12.11 -37.34 41.22
C GLU A 360 -12.32 -37.93 39.81
N PHE A 361 -12.27 -37.10 38.76
CA PHE A 361 -12.40 -37.55 37.38
C PHE A 361 -11.18 -38.35 36.91
N THR A 362 -11.43 -39.37 36.07
CA THR A 362 -10.36 -40.08 35.35
C THR A 362 -9.66 -39.15 34.35
N ALA A 363 -8.49 -39.56 33.85
CA ALA A 363 -7.74 -38.80 32.86
C ALA A 363 -8.58 -38.47 31.62
N TRP A 364 -9.31 -39.44 31.07
CA TRP A 364 -10.18 -39.25 29.90
C TRP A 364 -11.40 -38.37 30.18
N GLN A 365 -12.01 -38.47 31.38
CA GLN A 365 -13.12 -37.60 31.79
C GLN A 365 -12.64 -36.14 31.94
N SER A 366 -11.47 -35.94 32.55
CA SER A 366 -10.82 -34.64 32.65
C SER A 366 -10.49 -34.07 31.27
N GLY A 367 -9.98 -34.87 30.33
CA GLY A 367 -9.72 -34.43 28.96
C GLY A 367 -10.98 -34.00 28.21
N LEU A 368 -12.10 -34.70 28.39
CA LEU A 368 -13.39 -34.33 27.80
C LEU A 368 -13.92 -32.97 28.27
N THR A 369 -13.50 -32.43 29.41
CA THR A 369 -13.93 -31.10 29.85
C THR A 369 -13.47 -29.98 28.89
N PHE A 370 -12.40 -30.20 28.10
CA PHE A 370 -11.98 -29.30 27.04
C PHE A 370 -12.96 -29.20 25.86
N CYS A 371 -13.93 -30.11 25.74
CA CYS A 371 -15.04 -29.96 24.79
C CYS A 371 -15.85 -28.68 25.05
N SER A 372 -15.89 -28.17 26.28
CA SER A 372 -16.49 -26.85 26.60
C SER A 372 -15.77 -25.71 25.86
N VAL A 373 -14.44 -25.72 25.88
CA VAL A 373 -13.58 -24.75 25.18
C VAL A 373 -13.74 -24.91 23.67
N ALA A 374 -13.89 -26.15 23.17
CA ALA A 374 -14.17 -26.46 21.76
C ALA A 374 -15.54 -25.93 21.29
N ILE A 375 -16.57 -25.98 22.14
CA ILE A 375 -17.87 -25.35 21.86
C ILE A 375 -17.71 -23.82 21.83
N GLY A 376 -16.94 -23.23 22.77
CA GLY A 376 -16.60 -21.81 22.77
C GLY A 376 -15.90 -21.35 21.48
N LEU A 377 -14.95 -22.15 20.97
CA LEU A 377 -14.30 -22.01 19.68
C LEU A 377 -15.30 -21.93 18.51
N GLY A 378 -16.26 -22.86 18.47
CA GLY A 378 -17.31 -22.89 17.46
C GLY A 378 -18.24 -21.68 17.51
N VAL A 379 -18.68 -21.29 18.72
CA VAL A 379 -19.49 -20.08 18.96
C VAL A 379 -18.73 -18.84 18.49
N SER A 380 -17.47 -18.68 18.88
CA SER A 380 -16.59 -17.59 18.42
C SER A 380 -16.52 -17.50 16.89
N TYR A 381 -16.35 -18.63 16.20
CA TYR A 381 -16.29 -18.62 14.74
C TYR A 381 -17.61 -18.14 14.11
N CYS A 382 -18.75 -18.68 14.57
CA CYS A 382 -20.07 -18.25 14.12
C CYS A 382 -20.29 -16.76 14.37
N THR A 383 -19.95 -16.26 15.56
CA THR A 383 -20.01 -14.84 15.90
C THR A 383 -19.09 -14.00 14.99
N ASN A 384 -17.86 -14.44 14.74
CA ASN A 384 -16.93 -13.73 13.86
C ASN A 384 -17.45 -13.65 12.42
N LEU A 385 -18.09 -14.69 11.89
CA LEU A 385 -18.72 -14.65 10.55
C LEU A 385 -19.80 -13.57 10.45
N LEU A 386 -20.60 -13.35 11.51
CA LEU A 386 -21.58 -12.26 11.56
C LEU A 386 -20.90 -10.88 11.51
N PHE A 387 -19.79 -10.72 12.25
CA PHE A 387 -18.99 -9.49 12.23
C PHE A 387 -18.27 -9.27 10.89
N ASP A 388 -17.71 -10.30 10.26
CA ASP A 388 -17.11 -10.19 8.92
C ASP A 388 -18.17 -9.84 7.86
N MET A 389 -19.39 -10.37 7.95
CA MET A 389 -20.50 -9.93 7.09
C MET A 389 -20.91 -8.47 7.31
N ARG A 390 -20.74 -7.93 8.53
CA ARG A 390 -20.93 -6.50 8.82
C ARG A 390 -19.77 -5.67 8.28
N TYR A 391 -18.53 -6.12 8.50
CA TYR A 391 -17.32 -5.48 7.98
C TYR A 391 -17.35 -5.38 6.45
N MET A 392 -17.67 -6.46 5.74
CA MET A 392 -17.76 -6.48 4.28
C MET A 392 -18.87 -5.56 3.73
N ARG A 393 -19.97 -5.35 4.47
CA ARG A 393 -21.00 -4.37 4.11
C ARG A 393 -20.50 -2.94 4.25
N ILE A 394 -19.80 -2.63 5.35
CA ILE A 394 -19.17 -1.31 5.55
C ILE A 394 -18.08 -1.07 4.50
N ALA A 395 -17.21 -2.06 4.27
CA ALA A 395 -16.13 -2.00 3.28
C ALA A 395 -16.63 -1.68 1.87
N LYS A 396 -17.70 -2.35 1.41
CA LYS A 396 -18.33 -2.04 0.11
C LYS A 396 -18.85 -0.60 0.07
N ARG A 397 -19.54 -0.17 1.12
CA ARG A 397 -20.12 1.18 1.21
C ARG A 397 -19.04 2.27 1.21
N THR A 398 -18.01 2.15 2.05
CA THR A 398 -16.88 3.10 2.07
C THR A 398 -16.15 3.15 0.73
N MET A 399 -15.90 1.99 0.10
CA MET A 399 -15.27 1.94 -1.23
C MET A 399 -16.13 2.63 -2.31
N GLN A 400 -17.46 2.58 -2.20
CA GLN A 400 -18.39 3.25 -3.12
C GLN A 400 -18.56 4.75 -2.84
N GLU A 401 -18.55 5.16 -1.57
CA GLU A 401 -18.78 6.56 -1.16
C GLU A 401 -17.50 7.42 -1.20
N SER A 402 -16.32 6.85 -0.93
CA SER A 402 -15.05 7.60 -0.85
C SER A 402 -13.89 7.01 -1.66
N GLY A 403 -14.01 5.80 -2.22
CA GLY A 403 -12.90 5.09 -2.86
C GLY A 403 -11.81 4.61 -1.88
N GLU A 404 -11.93 4.88 -0.59
CA GLU A 404 -10.96 4.50 0.42
C GLU A 404 -11.23 3.09 0.97
N ARG A 405 -10.16 2.46 1.51
CA ARG A 405 -10.32 1.22 2.29
C ARG A 405 -11.03 1.52 3.62
N PRO A 406 -11.85 0.59 4.13
CA PRO A 406 -12.45 0.73 5.46
C PRO A 406 -11.38 0.91 6.55
N ALA A 407 -11.69 1.70 7.57
CA ALA A 407 -10.83 1.88 8.72
C ALA A 407 -10.57 0.52 9.42
N PRO A 408 -9.31 0.07 9.57
CA PRO A 408 -9.01 -1.22 10.17
C PRO A 408 -9.42 -1.31 11.64
N GLU A 409 -9.64 -0.19 12.34
CA GLU A 409 -10.23 -0.10 13.68
C GLU A 409 -11.51 -0.92 13.82
N ILE A 410 -12.32 -1.03 12.77
CA ILE A 410 -13.58 -1.80 12.77
C ILE A 410 -13.34 -3.28 13.13
N ARG A 411 -12.12 -3.80 12.91
CA ARG A 411 -11.70 -5.15 13.31
C ARG A 411 -11.69 -5.38 14.83
N PHE A 412 -11.67 -4.34 15.67
CA PHE A 412 -11.75 -4.50 17.13
C PHE A 412 -13.16 -4.81 17.64
N LEU A 413 -14.21 -4.60 16.85
CA LEU A 413 -15.61 -4.76 17.29
C LEU A 413 -15.94 -6.14 17.90
N PRO A 414 -15.49 -7.30 17.37
CA PRO A 414 -15.80 -8.60 17.98
C PRO A 414 -15.15 -8.77 19.35
N ALA A 415 -13.92 -8.29 19.53
CA ALA A 415 -13.23 -8.28 20.83
C ALA A 415 -13.90 -7.34 21.84
N ILE A 416 -14.30 -6.14 21.42
CA ILE A 416 -14.95 -5.16 22.31
C ILE A 416 -16.32 -5.66 22.79
N LEU A 417 -17.16 -6.12 21.86
CA LEU A 417 -18.57 -6.38 22.14
C LEU A 417 -18.84 -7.75 22.75
N VAL A 418 -17.98 -8.74 22.48
CA VAL A 418 -18.22 -10.14 22.89
C VAL A 418 -16.94 -10.78 23.46
N GLY A 419 -15.81 -10.69 22.77
CA GLY A 419 -14.59 -11.42 23.13
C GLY A 419 -14.05 -11.09 24.54
N GLY A 420 -13.80 -9.82 24.83
CA GLY A 420 -13.35 -9.34 26.14
C GLY A 420 -14.34 -9.66 27.26
N PRO A 421 -15.64 -9.30 27.12
CA PRO A 421 -16.67 -9.66 28.09
C PRO A 421 -16.73 -11.16 28.38
N CYS A 422 -16.78 -12.02 27.35
CA CYS A 422 -16.83 -13.47 27.54
C CYS A 422 -15.55 -14.02 28.21
N PHE A 423 -14.37 -13.53 27.83
CA PHE A 423 -13.11 -13.95 28.45
C PHE A 423 -13.08 -13.64 29.96
N VAL A 424 -13.41 -12.40 30.32
CA VAL A 424 -13.41 -11.93 31.72
C VAL A 424 -14.47 -12.64 32.56
N LEU A 425 -15.72 -12.68 32.06
CA LEU A 425 -16.83 -13.33 32.77
C LEU A 425 -16.61 -14.84 32.91
N GLY A 426 -16.04 -15.49 31.88
CA GLY A 426 -15.69 -16.91 31.93
C GLY A 426 -14.64 -17.23 32.99
N LEU A 427 -13.59 -16.40 33.11
CA LEU A 427 -12.56 -16.59 34.14
C LEU A 427 -13.12 -16.41 35.56
N PHE A 428 -13.91 -15.36 35.81
CA PHE A 428 -14.56 -15.19 37.11
C PHE A 428 -15.57 -16.29 37.42
N TRP A 429 -16.35 -16.74 36.43
CA TRP A 429 -17.27 -17.87 36.59
C TRP A 429 -16.48 -19.12 37.02
N PHE A 430 -15.48 -19.55 36.24
CA PHE A 430 -14.66 -20.73 36.55
C PHE A 430 -14.03 -20.63 37.96
N ALA A 431 -13.44 -19.47 38.28
CA ALA A 431 -12.78 -19.23 39.55
C ALA A 431 -13.67 -19.50 40.78
N TRP A 432 -14.94 -19.10 40.72
CA TRP A 432 -15.85 -19.18 41.86
C TRP A 432 -16.68 -20.47 41.90
N THR A 433 -16.87 -21.16 40.77
CA THR A 433 -17.61 -22.44 40.70
C THR A 433 -16.74 -23.68 40.90
N ALA A 434 -15.46 -23.65 40.51
CA ALA A 434 -14.53 -24.77 40.68
C ALA A 434 -14.42 -25.20 42.16
N GLY A 435 -14.63 -26.49 42.42
CA GLY A 435 -14.56 -27.11 43.75
C GLY A 435 -15.72 -26.75 44.70
N ARG A 436 -16.66 -25.88 44.30
CA ARG A 436 -17.80 -25.45 45.15
C ARG A 436 -19.18 -25.88 44.65
N THR A 437 -19.27 -26.23 43.38
CA THR A 437 -20.55 -26.49 42.69
C THR A 437 -20.47 -27.77 41.88
N HIS A 438 -21.59 -28.26 41.36
CA HIS A 438 -21.61 -29.42 40.47
C HIS A 438 -20.65 -29.20 39.27
N TRP A 439 -19.85 -30.22 38.91
CA TRP A 439 -18.76 -30.16 37.92
C TRP A 439 -19.13 -29.52 36.57
N LEU A 440 -20.42 -29.60 36.19
CA LEU A 440 -20.94 -28.99 34.98
C LEU A 440 -20.81 -27.46 34.97
N ALA A 441 -20.83 -26.80 36.13
CA ALA A 441 -20.72 -25.33 36.22
C ALA A 441 -19.32 -24.78 35.88
N PRO A 442 -18.20 -25.27 36.47
CA PRO A 442 -16.87 -24.88 36.00
C PRO A 442 -16.58 -25.40 34.58
N CYS A 443 -17.13 -26.56 34.17
CA CYS A 443 -17.01 -27.04 32.79
C CYS A 443 -17.70 -26.08 31.80
N ALA A 444 -18.93 -25.64 32.08
CA ALA A 444 -19.67 -24.68 31.25
C ALA A 444 -18.95 -23.32 31.12
N ALA A 445 -18.22 -22.89 32.15
CA ALA A 445 -17.40 -21.67 32.10
C ALA A 445 -16.26 -21.75 31.05
N GLY A 446 -15.86 -22.95 30.62
CA GLY A 446 -14.94 -23.13 29.49
C GLY A 446 -15.47 -22.62 28.15
N ILE A 447 -16.80 -22.54 27.96
CA ILE A 447 -17.44 -22.01 26.75
C ILE A 447 -17.15 -20.50 26.59
N PRO A 448 -17.50 -19.60 27.53
CA PRO A 448 -17.17 -18.18 27.41
C PRO A 448 -15.65 -17.90 27.46
N ILE A 449 -14.85 -18.71 28.18
CA ILE A 449 -13.38 -18.62 28.10
C ILE A 449 -12.91 -18.88 26.67
N GLY A 450 -13.27 -20.03 26.08
CA GLY A 450 -12.86 -20.41 24.71
C GLY A 450 -13.35 -19.44 23.65
N ALA A 451 -14.59 -18.97 23.77
CA ALA A 451 -15.14 -17.95 22.87
C ALA A 451 -14.39 -16.61 23.00
N GLY A 452 -14.10 -16.19 24.23
CA GLY A 452 -13.38 -14.96 24.51
C GLY A 452 -11.94 -14.98 24.00
N VAL A 453 -11.22 -16.08 24.23
CA VAL A 453 -9.85 -16.32 23.74
C VAL A 453 -9.78 -16.10 22.22
N VAL A 454 -10.66 -16.78 21.48
CA VAL A 454 -10.60 -16.80 20.01
C VAL A 454 -11.12 -15.49 19.41
N LEU A 455 -12.20 -14.90 19.93
CA LEU A 455 -12.70 -13.61 19.43
C LEU A 455 -11.71 -12.47 19.66
N CYS A 456 -11.06 -12.41 20.84
CA CYS A 456 -10.00 -11.44 21.09
C CYS A 456 -8.87 -11.64 20.08
N PHE A 457 -8.40 -12.89 19.92
CA PHE A 457 -7.29 -13.20 19.02
C PHE A 457 -7.59 -12.84 17.56
N ILE A 458 -8.72 -13.28 17.00
CA ILE A 458 -9.07 -13.02 15.59
C ILE A 458 -9.17 -11.51 15.34
N SER A 459 -9.78 -10.76 16.24
CA SER A 459 -9.94 -9.30 16.15
C SER A 459 -8.58 -8.58 16.14
N LEU A 460 -7.74 -8.90 17.13
CA LEU A 460 -6.42 -8.29 17.33
C LEU A 460 -5.47 -8.65 16.17
N LEU A 461 -5.45 -9.91 15.72
CA LEU A 461 -4.61 -10.37 14.62
C LEU A 461 -5.05 -9.77 13.27
N SER A 462 -6.36 -9.72 13.01
CA SER A 462 -6.90 -9.10 11.78
C SER A 462 -6.59 -7.61 11.74
N TYR A 463 -6.69 -6.91 12.88
CA TYR A 463 -6.27 -5.53 12.98
C TYR A 463 -4.78 -5.36 12.66
N ILE A 464 -3.88 -6.17 13.23
CA ILE A 464 -2.44 -6.10 12.95
C ILE A 464 -2.15 -6.28 11.44
N SER A 465 -2.81 -7.26 10.81
CA SER A 465 -2.68 -7.52 9.37
C SER A 465 -3.14 -6.34 8.51
N ASP A 466 -4.31 -5.76 8.81
CA ASP A 466 -4.89 -4.66 8.03
C ASP A 466 -4.23 -3.30 8.32
N ALA A 467 -3.68 -3.09 9.53
CA ALA A 467 -2.96 -1.87 9.92
C ALA A 467 -1.53 -1.81 9.36
N TYR A 468 -0.86 -2.95 9.20
CA TYR A 468 0.54 -3.04 8.76
C TYR A 468 0.71 -3.82 7.43
N THR A 469 -0.26 -3.76 6.51
CA THR A 469 -0.31 -4.61 5.28
C THR A 469 1.03 -4.82 4.53
N LEU A 470 1.85 -3.78 4.38
CA LEU A 470 3.18 -3.83 3.73
C LEU A 470 4.23 -4.65 4.51
N TYR A 471 4.09 -4.76 5.82
CA TYR A 471 4.98 -5.48 6.73
C TYR A 471 4.23 -6.55 7.55
N ALA A 472 3.07 -7.00 7.05
CA ALA A 472 2.17 -7.87 7.80
C ALA A 472 2.85 -9.18 8.25
N ALA A 473 3.71 -9.78 7.41
CA ALA A 473 4.50 -10.95 7.79
C ALA A 473 5.40 -10.70 9.01
N SER A 474 6.11 -9.56 9.05
CA SER A 474 6.95 -9.18 10.20
C SER A 474 6.13 -8.87 11.45
N ALA A 475 4.95 -8.27 11.31
CA ALA A 475 4.05 -7.98 12.42
C ALA A 475 3.42 -9.26 13.02
N LEU A 476 3.01 -10.21 12.15
CA LEU A 476 2.51 -11.52 12.54
C LEU A 476 3.60 -12.39 13.21
N ALA A 477 4.86 -12.27 12.75
CA ALA A 477 6.01 -12.90 13.39
C ALA A 477 6.28 -12.33 14.79
N ALA A 478 6.32 -10.99 14.93
CA ALA A 478 6.48 -10.33 16.24
C ALA A 478 5.39 -10.78 17.23
N ASN A 479 4.14 -10.79 16.79
CA ASN A 479 3.01 -11.27 17.59
C ASN A 479 3.13 -12.76 17.96
N THR A 480 3.66 -13.59 17.06
CA THR A 480 3.89 -15.01 17.34
C THR A 480 4.96 -15.22 18.40
N VAL A 481 6.05 -14.45 18.36
CA VAL A 481 7.09 -14.45 19.40
C VAL A 481 6.48 -14.10 20.77
N VAL A 482 5.77 -12.98 20.88
CA VAL A 482 5.20 -12.54 22.17
C VAL A 482 4.22 -13.57 22.72
N ARG A 483 3.28 -14.09 21.92
CA ARG A 483 2.32 -15.07 22.43
C ARG A 483 2.97 -16.39 22.84
N SER A 484 4.00 -16.84 22.11
CA SER A 484 4.70 -18.07 22.44
C SER A 484 5.52 -17.95 23.74
N ILE A 485 6.04 -16.76 24.07
CA ILE A 485 6.63 -16.48 25.40
C ILE A 485 5.59 -16.68 26.51
N PHE A 486 4.41 -16.06 26.38
CA PHE A 486 3.35 -16.20 27.39
C PHE A 486 2.85 -17.65 27.50
N GLY A 487 2.64 -18.31 26.36
CA GLY A 487 2.27 -19.73 26.31
C GLY A 487 3.32 -20.66 26.93
N SER A 488 4.62 -20.38 26.77
CA SER A 488 5.68 -21.20 27.38
C SER A 488 5.87 -20.94 28.87
N VAL A 489 5.67 -19.70 29.33
CA VAL A 489 5.92 -19.30 30.72
C VAL A 489 4.74 -19.62 31.64
N PHE A 490 3.50 -19.47 31.17
CA PHE A 490 2.30 -19.59 32.03
C PHE A 490 2.13 -20.97 32.69
N PRO A 491 2.35 -22.12 32.01
CA PRO A 491 2.29 -23.43 32.65
C PRO A 491 3.30 -23.61 33.80
N LEU A 492 4.51 -23.04 33.68
CA LEU A 492 5.62 -23.25 34.63
C LEU A 492 5.36 -22.74 36.05
N PHE A 493 4.43 -21.79 36.22
CA PHE A 493 4.03 -21.29 37.53
C PHE A 493 2.62 -21.71 37.96
N ALA A 494 1.87 -22.41 37.10
CA ALA A 494 0.45 -22.67 37.30
C ALA A 494 0.16 -23.43 38.61
N ASN A 495 0.78 -24.60 38.82
CA ASN A 495 0.54 -25.41 40.02
C ASN A 495 0.94 -24.66 41.31
N LYS A 496 2.10 -23.99 41.33
CA LYS A 496 2.54 -23.14 42.46
C LYS A 496 1.61 -21.95 42.73
N MET A 497 0.97 -21.42 41.70
CA MET A 497 -0.06 -20.39 41.82
C MET A 497 -1.34 -20.99 42.43
N PHE A 498 -1.81 -22.14 41.95
CA PHE A 498 -3.01 -22.81 42.47
C PHE A 498 -2.85 -23.26 43.92
N GLU A 499 -1.69 -23.80 44.31
CA GLU A 499 -1.39 -24.20 45.70
C GLU A 499 -1.41 -23.02 46.66
N ARG A 500 -0.77 -21.89 46.29
CA ARG A 500 -0.59 -20.75 47.21
C ARG A 500 -1.79 -19.80 47.25
N LEU A 501 -2.46 -19.58 46.12
CA LEU A 501 -3.59 -18.66 46.02
C LEU A 501 -4.94 -19.38 46.08
N THR A 502 -4.98 -20.71 45.98
CA THR A 502 -6.17 -21.49 45.63
C THR A 502 -6.65 -21.23 44.19
N VAL A 503 -7.44 -22.16 43.64
CA VAL A 503 -8.06 -22.04 42.32
C VAL A 503 -8.89 -20.75 42.18
N SER A 504 -9.60 -20.33 43.23
CA SER A 504 -10.47 -19.15 43.15
C SER A 504 -9.73 -17.83 43.05
N TRP A 505 -8.69 -17.59 43.86
CA TRP A 505 -7.93 -16.34 43.70
C TRP A 505 -7.03 -16.38 42.47
N SER A 506 -6.55 -17.56 42.05
CA SER A 506 -5.83 -17.72 40.79
C SER A 506 -6.69 -17.31 39.59
N GLY A 507 -7.92 -17.85 39.48
CA GLY A 507 -8.85 -17.46 38.41
C GLY A 507 -9.32 -16.01 38.52
N THR A 508 -9.50 -15.49 39.75
CA THR A 508 -9.83 -14.07 40.00
C THR A 508 -8.69 -13.14 39.55
N LEU A 509 -7.43 -13.48 39.83
CA LEU A 509 -6.25 -12.73 39.39
C LEU A 509 -6.16 -12.66 37.85
N LEU A 510 -6.38 -13.79 37.18
CA LEU A 510 -6.42 -13.85 35.71
C LEU A 510 -7.62 -13.07 35.15
N GLY A 511 -8.78 -13.12 35.82
CA GLY A 511 -9.96 -12.31 35.48
C GLY A 511 -9.68 -10.80 35.59
N CYS A 512 -9.05 -10.35 36.69
CA CYS A 512 -8.61 -8.97 36.88
C CYS A 512 -7.59 -8.53 35.83
N LEU A 513 -6.64 -9.39 35.45
CA LEU A 513 -5.72 -9.12 34.34
C LEU A 513 -6.47 -8.95 33.01
N GLY A 514 -7.51 -9.75 32.77
CA GLY A 514 -8.43 -9.57 31.64
C GLY A 514 -9.19 -8.23 31.68
N VAL A 515 -9.65 -7.80 32.86
CA VAL A 515 -10.30 -6.48 33.05
C VAL A 515 -9.34 -5.33 32.73
N VAL A 516 -8.06 -5.43 33.10
CA VAL A 516 -7.05 -4.40 32.77
C VAL A 516 -6.78 -4.34 31.26
N LEU A 517 -6.87 -5.47 30.55
CA LEU A 517 -6.64 -5.53 29.10
C LEU A 517 -7.85 -5.09 28.27
N MET A 518 -9.07 -5.34 28.75
CA MET A 518 -10.34 -5.08 28.06
C MET A 518 -10.51 -3.65 27.49
N PRO A 519 -10.03 -2.56 28.12
CA PRO A 519 -10.14 -1.21 27.55
C PRO A 519 -9.25 -0.95 26.32
N PHE A 520 -8.14 -1.67 26.13
CA PHE A 520 -7.18 -1.33 25.07
C PHE A 520 -7.79 -1.40 23.65
N PRO A 521 -8.55 -2.43 23.25
CA PRO A 521 -9.30 -2.42 21.99
C PRO A 521 -10.25 -1.24 21.85
N ILE A 522 -10.90 -0.78 22.92
CA ILE A 522 -11.82 0.38 22.91
C ILE A 522 -11.04 1.68 22.67
N ILE A 523 -9.92 1.84 23.36
CA ILE A 523 -9.02 2.99 23.20
C ILE A 523 -8.49 3.04 21.76
N PHE A 524 -8.03 1.91 21.20
CA PHE A 524 -7.56 1.86 19.82
C PHE A 524 -8.68 1.95 18.77
N TYR A 525 -9.91 1.53 19.07
CA TYR A 525 -11.06 1.77 18.20
C TYR A 525 -11.37 3.28 18.07
N LYS A 526 -11.25 4.04 19.17
CA LYS A 526 -11.53 5.48 19.18
C LYS A 526 -10.36 6.36 18.73
N TYR A 527 -9.12 5.99 19.08
CA TYR A 527 -7.92 6.82 18.86
C TYR A 527 -6.90 6.21 17.88
N GLY A 528 -7.15 5.01 17.34
CA GLY A 528 -6.22 4.27 16.47
C GLY A 528 -5.71 5.06 15.27
N TYR A 529 -6.58 5.84 14.62
CA TYR A 529 -6.23 6.66 13.46
C TYR A 529 -5.18 7.72 13.81
N ALA A 530 -5.37 8.42 14.94
CA ALA A 530 -4.46 9.45 15.41
C ALA A 530 -3.09 8.86 15.81
N ILE A 531 -3.07 7.64 16.37
CA ILE A 531 -1.84 6.94 16.74
C ILE A 531 -1.12 6.42 15.48
N ARG A 532 -1.84 5.80 14.53
CA ARG A 532 -1.25 5.35 13.24
C ARG A 532 -0.71 6.51 12.40
N LYS A 533 -1.31 7.70 12.44
CA LYS A 533 -0.78 8.88 11.73
C LYS A 533 0.63 9.28 12.22
N ARG A 534 1.00 8.90 13.44
CA ARG A 534 2.34 9.10 14.05
C ARG A 534 3.28 7.90 13.87
N SER A 535 2.79 6.77 13.35
CA SER A 535 3.59 5.56 13.09
C SER A 535 4.39 5.70 11.79
N ASN A 536 5.68 5.33 11.82
CA ASN A 536 6.50 5.28 10.62
C ASN A 536 6.18 4.05 9.75
N TYR A 537 5.79 2.93 10.35
CA TYR A 537 5.51 1.69 9.63
C TYR A 537 4.10 1.64 9.00
N ALA A 538 3.09 2.24 9.61
CA ALA A 538 1.72 2.25 9.08
C ALA A 538 1.48 3.34 8.01
N ARG A 539 2.24 4.44 8.06
CA ARG A 539 2.05 5.64 7.20
C ARG A 539 2.33 5.39 5.70
N ILE A 540 3.17 4.41 5.36
CA ILE A 540 3.59 4.12 3.97
C ILE A 540 2.41 3.67 3.09
N ILE A 541 1.38 3.04 3.69
CA ILE A 541 0.21 2.51 2.97
C ILE A 541 -0.58 3.61 2.25
N HIS A 542 -0.77 4.78 2.86
CA HIS A 542 -1.50 5.89 2.23
C HIS A 542 -0.83 6.36 0.93
N ILE A 543 0.51 6.44 0.91
CA ILE A 543 1.28 6.95 -0.24
C ILE A 543 1.25 5.94 -1.40
N ALA A 544 1.37 4.65 -1.09
CA ALA A 544 1.32 3.58 -2.09
C ALA A 544 -0.09 3.37 -2.68
N PHE A 545 -1.14 3.48 -1.86
CA PHE A 545 -2.52 3.28 -2.31
C PHE A 545 -2.98 4.37 -3.29
N ILE A 546 -2.59 5.64 -3.06
CA ILE A 546 -2.85 6.76 -3.98
C ILE A 546 -2.21 6.54 -5.36
N HIS A 547 -0.99 5.99 -5.41
CA HIS A 547 -0.34 5.63 -6.68
C HIS A 547 -1.05 4.48 -7.42
N VAL A 548 -1.48 3.45 -6.69
CA VAL A 548 -2.21 2.32 -7.29
C VAL A 548 -3.57 2.78 -7.85
N LEU A 549 -4.31 3.64 -7.14
CA LEU A 549 -5.57 4.20 -7.63
C LEU A 549 -5.41 4.92 -8.98
N ARG A 550 -4.41 5.79 -9.13
CA ARG A 550 -4.06 6.43 -10.41
C ARG A 550 -3.79 5.44 -11.56
N SER A 551 -3.21 4.28 -11.25
CA SER A 551 -2.90 3.25 -12.27
C SER A 551 -4.10 2.36 -12.63
N VAL A 552 -5.09 2.22 -11.75
CA VAL A 552 -6.28 1.39 -12.00
C VAL A 552 -7.30 2.13 -12.84
N THR A 553 -7.53 3.43 -12.58
CA THR A 553 -8.43 4.25 -13.41
C THR A 553 -7.98 4.30 -14.86
N PHE A 554 -6.68 4.48 -15.11
CA PHE A 554 -6.10 4.52 -16.46
C PHE A 554 -6.29 3.21 -17.26
N ASN A 555 -6.40 2.05 -16.60
CA ASN A 555 -6.60 0.77 -17.28
C ASN A 555 -8.08 0.41 -17.51
N ILE A 556 -9.02 1.01 -16.76
CA ILE A 556 -10.46 0.81 -16.97
C ILE A 556 -10.90 1.51 -18.26
N GLU A 557 -10.44 2.73 -18.50
CA GLU A 557 -10.70 3.49 -19.73
C GLU A 557 -10.20 2.75 -20.99
N VAL A 558 -9.04 2.09 -20.90
CA VAL A 558 -8.49 1.25 -21.99
C VAL A 558 -9.32 -0.03 -22.20
N LEU A 559 -9.88 -0.62 -21.13
CA LEU A 559 -10.72 -1.82 -21.24
C LEU A 559 -12.08 -1.49 -21.85
N ASP A 560 -12.70 -0.37 -21.46
CA ASP A 560 -13.95 0.10 -22.03
C ASP A 560 -13.78 0.49 -23.50
N ALA A 561 -12.68 1.16 -23.88
CA ALA A 561 -12.36 1.43 -25.28
C ALA A 561 -12.24 0.13 -26.12
N ALA A 562 -11.59 -0.91 -25.58
CA ALA A 562 -11.46 -2.19 -26.27
C ALA A 562 -12.80 -2.95 -26.40
N LEU A 563 -13.67 -2.88 -25.40
CA LEU A 563 -15.02 -3.46 -25.43
C LEU A 563 -15.95 -2.71 -26.41
N ILE A 564 -15.85 -1.38 -26.48
CA ILE A 564 -16.58 -0.55 -27.45
C ILE A 564 -16.18 -0.90 -28.88
N CYS A 565 -14.89 -1.12 -29.16
CA CYS A 565 -14.42 -1.61 -30.46
C CYS A 565 -14.95 -3.01 -30.81
N LEU A 566 -15.15 -3.90 -29.83
CA LEU A 566 -15.68 -5.25 -30.05
C LEU A 566 -17.16 -5.29 -30.42
N PHE A 567 -17.95 -4.32 -29.94
CA PHE A 567 -19.40 -4.25 -30.23
C PHE A 567 -19.76 -3.51 -31.53
N HIS A 568 -18.84 -2.75 -32.14
CA HIS A 568 -19.11 -1.94 -33.34
C HIS A 568 -18.66 -2.55 -34.68
N VAL A 569 -18.07 -3.75 -34.68
CA VAL A 569 -17.45 -4.34 -35.88
C VAL A 569 -18.32 -5.47 -36.46
N HIS A 570 -19.27 -5.09 -37.31
CA HIS A 570 -20.04 -6.00 -38.15
C HIS A 570 -19.19 -6.37 -39.40
N ILE A 571 -18.59 -7.57 -39.44
CA ILE A 571 -17.84 -8.07 -40.61
C ILE A 571 -18.63 -9.21 -41.27
N PRO A 572 -18.96 -9.11 -42.57
CA PRO A 572 -19.51 -10.22 -43.33
C PRO A 572 -18.41 -11.18 -43.84
N HIS A 573 -18.58 -12.45 -43.51
CA HIS A 573 -17.92 -13.67 -44.05
C HIS A 573 -16.47 -14.04 -43.64
N PRO A 574 -16.12 -15.36 -43.64
CA PRO A 574 -14.97 -15.92 -42.93
C PRO A 574 -13.76 -16.15 -43.85
N PRO A 575 -12.52 -15.90 -43.38
CA PRO A 575 -11.83 -16.91 -42.56
C PRO A 575 -10.96 -16.34 -41.40
N ALA A 576 -11.04 -15.03 -41.12
CA ALA A 576 -10.10 -14.33 -40.23
C ALA A 576 -10.37 -14.48 -38.72
N PHE A 577 -11.56 -14.97 -38.33
CA PHE A 577 -12.00 -15.00 -36.92
C PHE A 577 -11.04 -15.70 -35.94
N PRO A 578 -10.41 -16.86 -36.27
CA PRO A 578 -9.44 -17.50 -35.37
C PRO A 578 -8.20 -16.65 -35.10
N ARG A 579 -7.75 -15.87 -36.11
CA ARG A 579 -6.61 -14.95 -35.97
C ARG A 579 -6.99 -13.76 -35.11
N LEU A 580 -8.15 -13.15 -35.34
CA LEU A 580 -8.60 -12.00 -34.54
C LEU A 580 -8.72 -12.37 -33.05
N VAL A 581 -9.28 -13.55 -32.73
CA VAL A 581 -9.37 -14.05 -31.36
C VAL A 581 -7.99 -14.36 -30.77
N GLN A 582 -7.04 -14.90 -31.55
CA GLN A 582 -5.65 -15.06 -31.09
C GLN A 582 -4.95 -13.72 -30.82
N THR A 583 -5.16 -12.70 -31.66
CA THR A 583 -4.59 -11.36 -31.46
C THR A 583 -5.22 -10.64 -30.27
N LEU A 584 -6.54 -10.75 -30.07
CA LEU A 584 -7.21 -10.20 -28.89
C LEU A 584 -6.78 -10.91 -27.60
N MET A 585 -6.65 -12.23 -27.62
CA MET A 585 -6.10 -12.99 -26.48
C MET A 585 -4.63 -12.65 -26.22
N SER A 586 -3.81 -12.37 -27.24
CA SER A 586 -2.42 -11.93 -27.02
C SER A 586 -2.34 -10.50 -26.47
N LEU A 587 -3.21 -9.58 -26.91
CA LEU A 587 -3.32 -8.23 -26.36
C LEU A 587 -3.81 -8.22 -24.91
N LEU A 588 -4.86 -9.00 -24.59
CA LEU A 588 -5.32 -9.20 -23.21
C LEU A 588 -4.23 -9.80 -22.32
N ARG A 589 -3.53 -10.82 -22.83
CA ARG A 589 -2.40 -11.44 -22.11
C ARG A 589 -1.26 -10.45 -21.91
N ASN A 590 -0.95 -9.60 -22.89
CA ASN A 590 0.06 -8.53 -22.78
C ASN A 590 -0.35 -7.40 -21.82
N ALA A 591 -1.62 -7.01 -21.75
CA ALA A 591 -2.13 -6.04 -20.78
C ALA A 591 -2.12 -6.58 -19.33
N LEU A 592 -2.50 -7.85 -19.14
CA LEU A 592 -2.38 -8.56 -17.86
C LEU A 592 -0.92 -8.76 -17.43
N ARG A 593 -0.02 -8.85 -18.40
CA ARG A 593 1.44 -8.91 -18.20
C ARG A 593 2.02 -7.54 -17.78
N GLN A 594 1.69 -6.46 -18.50
CA GLN A 594 2.11 -5.09 -18.14
C GLN A 594 1.60 -4.62 -16.77
N THR A 595 0.34 -4.94 -16.41
CA THR A 595 -0.21 -4.60 -15.07
C THR A 595 0.53 -5.33 -13.94
N ASN A 596 0.96 -6.59 -14.15
CA ASN A 596 1.84 -7.29 -13.22
C ASN A 596 3.26 -6.66 -13.16
N LYS A 597 3.85 -6.24 -14.30
CA LYS A 597 5.15 -5.53 -14.34
C LYS A 597 5.12 -4.21 -13.55
N LEU A 598 4.07 -3.38 -13.70
CA LEU A 598 3.94 -2.10 -12.98
C LEU A 598 3.77 -2.27 -11.47
N SER A 599 2.94 -3.24 -11.05
CA SER A 599 2.74 -3.58 -9.63
C SER A 599 4.08 -3.94 -8.97
N ALA A 600 4.91 -4.73 -9.65
CA ALA A 600 6.21 -5.14 -9.15
C ALA A 600 7.25 -4.00 -9.11
N LYS A 601 7.29 -3.11 -10.13
CA LYS A 601 8.12 -1.88 -10.13
C LYS A 601 7.79 -0.96 -8.96
N THR A 602 6.50 -0.83 -8.64
CA THR A 602 6.02 0.03 -7.54
C THR A 602 6.41 -0.53 -6.17
N LEU A 603 6.37 -1.86 -5.99
CA LEU A 603 6.83 -2.51 -4.75
C LEU A 603 8.34 -2.32 -4.51
N ALA A 604 9.16 -2.42 -5.55
CA ALA A 604 10.61 -2.26 -5.46
C ALA A 604 11.03 -0.82 -5.10
N GLY A 605 10.41 0.19 -5.74
CA GLY A 605 10.71 1.61 -5.48
C GLY A 605 10.35 2.09 -4.06
N ALA A 606 9.41 1.42 -3.39
CA ALA A 606 9.05 1.72 -2.00
C ALA A 606 10.08 1.22 -0.97
N GLN A 607 10.92 0.24 -1.31
CA GLN A 607 11.89 -0.34 -0.38
C GLN A 607 13.20 0.45 -0.28
N SER A 608 13.61 1.16 -1.34
CA SER A 608 14.90 1.87 -1.39
C SER A 608 14.94 3.21 -0.63
N ARG A 609 13.79 3.85 -0.38
CA ARG A 609 13.70 5.18 0.25
C ARG A 609 13.71 5.19 1.80
N CYS A 610 14.01 4.06 2.44
CA CYS A 610 13.89 3.89 3.91
C CYS A 610 15.19 4.13 4.72
N TYR A 611 16.18 4.85 4.19
CA TYR A 611 17.47 5.10 4.87
C TYR A 611 17.94 6.58 4.76
N SER A 612 17.26 7.49 5.47
CA SER A 612 17.82 8.78 5.97
C SER A 612 16.79 9.57 6.79
N SER A 613 17.18 10.15 7.93
CA SER A 613 16.37 11.11 8.70
C SER A 613 17.20 12.00 9.64
N ASP A 614 16.52 13.04 10.17
CA ASP A 614 16.89 14.02 11.23
C ASP A 614 17.42 15.38 10.66
N ALA A 615 17.21 16.58 11.24
CA ALA A 615 16.64 17.02 12.54
C ALA A 615 15.80 18.34 12.45
N ASP A 616 15.55 19.02 13.59
CA ASP A 616 14.65 20.19 13.87
C ASP A 616 15.09 20.82 15.26
N PRO A 617 14.65 22.00 15.83
CA PRO A 617 13.73 23.09 15.42
C PRO A 617 14.21 24.56 15.76
N SER A 618 13.28 25.53 15.84
CA SER A 618 13.19 26.74 16.76
C SER A 618 13.15 28.16 16.10
N SER A 619 12.60 29.24 16.69
CA SER A 619 11.39 29.47 17.53
C SER A 619 11.06 30.98 17.73
N GLN A 620 9.81 31.34 18.09
CA GLN A 620 9.31 32.67 18.56
C GLN A 620 9.25 33.84 17.54
N GLY A 621 8.38 34.86 17.66
CA GLY A 621 7.41 35.22 18.72
C GLY A 621 6.30 36.19 18.24
N TYR A 622 5.35 36.51 19.12
CA TYR A 622 4.05 37.17 18.82
C TYR A 622 4.01 38.70 19.10
N LEU A 623 2.91 39.34 18.65
CA LEU A 623 2.37 40.68 19.03
C LEU A 623 2.99 41.95 18.40
N ASN A 624 2.42 42.38 17.27
CA ASN A 624 1.72 43.68 17.19
C ASN A 624 0.89 43.79 15.89
N SER A 625 -0.37 43.34 15.98
CA SER A 625 -1.42 43.80 15.08
C SER A 625 -1.91 45.17 15.55
N PHE A 626 -2.18 46.10 14.62
CA PHE A 626 -3.48 46.79 14.46
C PHE A 626 -3.43 47.90 13.39
N LEU A 627 -4.53 48.01 12.61
CA LEU A 627 -5.00 49.19 11.86
C LEU A 627 -4.28 49.64 10.57
N HIS A 628 -4.96 49.37 9.44
CA HIS A 628 -5.04 50.12 8.18
C HIS A 628 -3.77 50.51 7.39
N GLY A 629 -3.55 49.76 6.30
CA GLY A 629 -3.36 50.33 4.95
C GLY A 629 -2.22 51.34 4.75
N SER A 630 -0.99 50.97 5.13
CA SER A 630 0.21 51.80 4.93
C SER A 630 0.78 51.69 3.50
N GLN A 631 1.49 52.74 3.07
CA GLN A 631 2.26 52.80 1.81
C GLN A 631 3.32 51.69 1.69
N VAL A 632 3.70 51.06 2.79
CA VAL A 632 4.56 49.86 2.86
C VAL A 632 4.05 48.71 1.97
N ALA A 633 2.73 48.61 1.69
CA ALA A 633 2.20 47.63 0.73
C ALA A 633 2.65 47.84 -0.74
N LYS A 634 3.28 48.98 -1.05
CA LYS A 634 4.01 49.22 -2.31
C LYS A 634 5.50 48.86 -2.25
N GLU A 635 6.09 48.88 -1.05
CA GLU A 635 7.53 48.66 -0.81
C GLU A 635 7.82 47.18 -0.47
N GLU A 636 6.87 46.46 0.14
CA GLU A 636 6.91 44.99 0.37
C GLU A 636 6.94 44.16 -0.93
N GLY A 637 6.82 44.79 -2.10
CA GLY A 637 7.10 44.15 -3.39
C GLY A 637 8.58 43.91 -3.66
N GLU A 638 9.49 44.66 -3.01
CA GLU A 638 10.93 44.69 -3.33
C GLU A 638 11.82 43.99 -2.30
N HIS A 639 11.30 43.62 -1.13
CA HIS A 639 12.05 42.89 -0.09
C HIS A 639 11.35 41.57 0.30
N LEU A 640 11.67 40.49 -0.43
CA LEU A 640 11.04 39.17 -0.31
C LEU A 640 11.98 38.02 0.12
N ASP A 641 13.12 38.35 0.73
CA ASP A 641 14.02 37.34 1.32
C ASP A 641 13.65 37.04 2.78
N ASN A 642 13.14 35.81 3.02
CA ASN A 642 12.82 35.17 4.31
C ASN A 642 11.42 35.38 4.94
N VAL A 643 10.35 34.92 4.27
CA VAL A 643 9.07 34.53 4.94
C VAL A 643 8.53 33.20 4.37
N GLY A 644 7.89 32.38 5.21
CA GLY A 644 7.61 30.95 4.96
C GLY A 644 6.72 30.56 3.76
N HIS A 645 6.95 29.33 3.28
CA HIS A 645 6.60 28.76 1.96
C HIS A 645 5.17 28.92 1.41
N SER A 646 4.15 29.19 2.23
CA SER A 646 2.76 29.35 1.75
C SER A 646 2.31 30.82 1.63
N ARG A 647 3.08 31.77 2.15
CA ARG A 647 2.78 33.22 2.04
C ARG A 647 3.47 33.90 0.85
N SER A 648 4.56 33.36 0.33
CA SER A 648 5.33 33.99 -0.76
C SER A 648 4.71 33.82 -2.16
N VAL A 649 3.90 32.79 -2.38
CA VAL A 649 3.40 32.39 -3.72
C VAL A 649 2.04 33.01 -4.07
N GLY A 650 1.12 33.04 -3.11
CA GLY A 650 -0.30 33.33 -3.36
C GLY A 650 -0.84 34.53 -2.58
N ARG A 651 -1.76 35.27 -3.19
CA ARG A 651 -2.50 36.35 -2.52
C ARG A 651 -3.58 35.77 -1.61
N ASN A 652 -3.35 35.80 -0.30
CA ASN A 652 -4.25 35.23 0.72
C ASN A 652 -5.62 35.94 0.89
N LYS A 653 -6.01 36.86 -0.01
CA LYS A 653 -7.26 37.62 0.10
C LYS A 653 -8.46 36.93 -0.55
N TYR A 654 -8.27 36.32 -1.73
CA TYR A 654 -9.36 35.74 -2.52
C TYR A 654 -9.07 34.29 -2.90
N ILE A 655 -10.13 33.49 -2.99
CA ILE A 655 -10.08 32.10 -3.45
C ILE A 655 -10.96 31.98 -4.68
N HIS A 656 -10.44 31.29 -5.70
CA HIS A 656 -11.12 31.10 -6.96
C HIS A 656 -11.54 29.64 -7.12
N GLU A 657 -12.81 29.37 -7.38
CA GLU A 657 -13.28 28.06 -7.80
C GLU A 657 -13.35 28.02 -9.32
N ILE A 658 -12.55 27.15 -9.93
CA ILE A 658 -12.60 26.87 -11.37
C ILE A 658 -13.50 25.65 -11.56
N GLN A 659 -14.74 25.88 -11.98
CA GLN A 659 -15.70 24.84 -12.33
C GLN A 659 -15.60 24.50 -13.82
N ARG A 660 -15.68 23.21 -14.14
CA ARG A 660 -15.86 22.68 -15.51
C ARG A 660 -17.10 21.82 -15.56
N HIS A 661 -17.97 22.14 -16.50
CA HIS A 661 -19.22 21.45 -16.78
C HIS A 661 -19.12 20.78 -18.14
N HIS A 662 -18.99 19.46 -18.17
CA HIS A 662 -19.10 18.68 -19.40
C HIS A 662 -20.57 18.31 -19.60
N VAL A 663 -21.18 18.85 -20.65
CA VAL A 663 -22.62 18.87 -20.92
C VAL A 663 -22.95 17.85 -22.02
N LYS A 664 -24.18 17.38 -22.07
CA LYS A 664 -24.65 16.51 -23.16
C LYS A 664 -24.51 17.23 -24.51
N PRO A 665 -23.99 16.57 -25.56
CA PRO A 665 -23.90 17.16 -26.89
C PRO A 665 -25.23 17.77 -27.35
N SER A 666 -25.18 18.93 -28.00
CA SER A 666 -26.33 19.78 -28.39
C SER A 666 -27.12 20.44 -27.24
N LYS A 667 -26.64 20.39 -26.00
CA LYS A 667 -27.17 21.19 -24.87
C LYS A 667 -26.18 22.28 -24.46
N VAL A 668 -26.71 23.43 -24.08
CA VAL A 668 -25.96 24.58 -23.56
C VAL A 668 -26.19 24.65 -22.05
N ASP A 669 -25.19 25.08 -21.28
CA ASP A 669 -25.33 25.23 -19.84
C ASP A 669 -26.30 26.38 -19.45
N ASP A 670 -26.98 26.25 -18.31
CA ASP A 670 -28.08 27.15 -17.93
C ASP A 670 -27.56 28.46 -17.30
N GLN A 671 -27.73 29.55 -18.05
CA GLN A 671 -27.44 30.92 -17.63
C GLN A 671 -28.17 31.32 -16.35
N ASP A 672 -29.43 30.90 -16.17
CA ASP A 672 -30.29 31.40 -15.08
C ASP A 672 -29.75 31.04 -13.69
N TYR A 673 -29.07 29.89 -13.57
CA TYR A 673 -28.47 29.45 -12.31
C TYR A 673 -27.37 30.42 -11.84
N TYR A 674 -26.41 30.72 -12.73
CA TYR A 674 -25.28 31.58 -12.38
C TYR A 674 -25.68 33.05 -12.19
N THR A 675 -26.63 33.57 -12.97
CA THR A 675 -27.15 34.92 -12.74
C THR A 675 -27.93 35.02 -11.42
N THR A 676 -28.68 33.97 -11.03
CA THR A 676 -29.36 33.92 -9.72
C THR A 676 -28.36 33.86 -8.58
N LEU A 677 -27.32 33.03 -8.71
CA LEU A 677 -26.30 32.81 -7.69
C LEU A 677 -25.47 34.08 -7.38
N VAL A 678 -25.16 34.87 -8.42
CA VAL A 678 -24.39 36.13 -8.33
C VAL A 678 -25.29 37.33 -7.99
N GLY A 679 -26.58 37.28 -8.35
CA GLY A 679 -27.52 38.37 -8.12
C GLY A 679 -27.85 38.63 -6.65
N ASP A 680 -27.69 37.62 -5.78
CA ASP A 680 -27.86 37.78 -4.34
C ASP A 680 -26.62 38.44 -3.70
N LYS A 681 -26.76 39.72 -3.34
CA LYS A 681 -25.70 40.52 -2.70
C LYS A 681 -25.23 39.95 -1.35
N ALA A 682 -25.98 39.04 -0.71
CA ALA A 682 -25.56 38.39 0.52
C ALA A 682 -24.49 37.30 0.31
N ASN A 683 -24.30 36.79 -0.90
CA ASN A 683 -23.38 35.66 -1.15
C ASN A 683 -21.88 36.03 -1.07
N HIS A 684 -21.50 37.32 -1.08
CA HIS A 684 -20.11 37.79 -1.20
C HIS A 684 -19.31 37.09 -2.32
N LEU A 685 -20.03 36.66 -3.36
CA LEU A 685 -19.57 35.84 -4.46
C LEU A 685 -19.54 36.67 -5.75
N LYS A 686 -18.44 36.60 -6.48
CA LYS A 686 -18.29 37.26 -7.77
C LYS A 686 -18.01 36.22 -8.85
N LEU A 687 -18.84 36.17 -9.88
CA LEU A 687 -18.49 35.44 -11.11
C LEU A 687 -17.38 36.23 -11.80
N THR A 688 -16.19 35.63 -11.90
CA THR A 688 -15.06 36.18 -12.64
C THR A 688 -15.34 36.09 -14.13
N GLY A 689 -15.89 34.98 -14.62
CA GLY A 689 -16.27 34.80 -16.04
C GLY A 689 -16.85 33.42 -16.33
N SER A 690 -17.51 33.29 -17.49
CA SER A 690 -18.10 32.04 -18.00
C SER A 690 -17.83 31.88 -19.48
N TRP A 691 -17.34 30.72 -19.91
CA TRP A 691 -16.96 30.46 -21.30
C TRP A 691 -17.37 29.08 -21.79
N GLU A 692 -17.52 28.94 -23.10
CA GLU A 692 -17.65 27.67 -23.82
C GLU A 692 -16.30 27.27 -24.44
N VAL A 693 -15.87 26.01 -24.31
CA VAL A 693 -14.69 25.47 -24.99
C VAL A 693 -15.03 25.17 -26.45
N LYS A 694 -14.48 25.96 -27.39
CA LYS A 694 -14.61 25.71 -28.85
C LYS A 694 -13.58 24.71 -29.36
N TYR A 695 -12.34 24.80 -28.86
CA TYR A 695 -11.24 23.93 -29.25
C TYR A 695 -10.52 23.39 -28.01
N GLY A 696 -10.43 22.06 -27.91
CA GLY A 696 -10.01 21.34 -26.70
C GLY A 696 -11.03 20.26 -26.37
N GLU A 697 -11.35 20.10 -25.10
CA GLU A 697 -12.45 19.25 -24.62
C GLU A 697 -13.80 19.90 -24.99
N GLN A 698 -14.41 19.49 -26.10
CA GLN A 698 -15.68 20.06 -26.59
C GLN A 698 -16.86 19.71 -25.66
N ASP A 699 -18.02 20.34 -25.90
CA ASP A 699 -19.22 20.28 -25.05
C ASP A 699 -18.92 20.62 -23.57
N THR A 700 -17.90 21.46 -23.32
CA THR A 700 -17.44 21.83 -21.98
C THR A 700 -17.55 23.31 -21.74
N PHE A 701 -18.13 23.70 -20.61
CA PHE A 701 -18.23 25.06 -20.14
C PHE A 701 -17.31 25.26 -18.93
N VAL A 702 -16.67 26.44 -18.86
CA VAL A 702 -15.74 26.82 -17.79
C VAL A 702 -16.31 28.03 -17.07
N HIS A 703 -16.39 27.95 -15.74
CA HIS A 703 -16.81 29.06 -14.88
C HIS A 703 -15.75 29.32 -13.83
N ILE A 704 -15.41 30.59 -13.61
CA ILE A 704 -14.48 30.98 -12.54
C ILE A 704 -15.25 31.85 -11.56
N LEU A 705 -15.35 31.39 -10.31
CA LEU A 705 -16.03 32.05 -9.20
C LEU A 705 -15.00 32.56 -8.19
N GLU A 706 -15.18 33.75 -7.64
CA GLU A 706 -14.29 34.43 -6.70
C GLU A 706 -14.99 34.64 -5.35
N TYR A 707 -14.34 34.17 -4.28
CA TYR A 707 -14.81 34.20 -2.89
C TYR A 707 -13.87 35.00 -1.99
N ASP A 708 -14.41 35.70 -0.99
CA ASP A 708 -13.65 36.43 0.04
C ASP A 708 -13.03 35.47 1.08
N GLY A 709 -12.01 34.73 0.62
CA GLY A 709 -11.30 33.71 1.39
C GLY A 709 -12.11 32.43 1.64
N PHE A 710 -11.52 31.52 2.44
CA PHE A 710 -12.18 30.26 2.80
C PHE A 710 -13.45 30.47 3.63
N LYS A 711 -13.49 31.52 4.46
CA LYS A 711 -14.68 31.85 5.25
C LYS A 711 -15.83 32.32 4.35
N GLY A 712 -15.55 33.17 3.36
CA GLY A 712 -16.53 33.56 2.35
C GLY A 712 -17.14 32.33 1.66
N LEU A 713 -16.29 31.39 1.23
CA LEU A 713 -16.75 30.11 0.64
C LEU A 713 -17.68 29.31 1.59
N ASP A 714 -17.31 29.14 2.86
CA ASP A 714 -18.15 28.43 3.85
C ASP A 714 -19.50 29.14 4.07
N ASP A 715 -19.49 30.47 4.17
CA ASP A 715 -20.69 31.30 4.36
C ASP A 715 -21.60 31.24 3.10
N THR A 716 -21.04 31.33 1.89
CA THR A 716 -21.78 31.15 0.62
C THR A 716 -22.38 29.74 0.52
N LEU A 717 -21.61 28.68 0.81
CA LEU A 717 -22.11 27.30 0.79
C LEU A 717 -23.23 27.06 1.83
N ALA A 718 -23.16 27.72 2.98
CA ALA A 718 -24.23 27.70 3.97
C ALA A 718 -25.49 28.48 3.52
N LEU A 719 -25.35 29.52 2.70
CA LEU A 719 -26.48 30.27 2.12
C LEU A 719 -27.12 29.53 0.94
N ILE A 720 -26.32 28.91 0.05
CA ILE A 720 -26.80 28.08 -1.07
C ILE A 720 -27.73 26.97 -0.56
N ARG A 721 -27.39 26.30 0.54
CA ARG A 721 -28.21 25.25 1.17
C ARG A 721 -29.51 25.74 1.82
N LYS A 722 -29.62 27.05 2.08
CA LYS A 722 -30.81 27.68 2.68
C LYS A 722 -31.71 28.33 1.62
N THR A 723 -31.13 28.77 0.51
CA THR A 723 -31.84 29.34 -0.64
C THR A 723 -32.29 28.24 -1.59
N ASN A 724 -33.25 28.52 -2.47
CA ASN A 724 -33.71 27.57 -3.49
C ASN A 724 -32.69 27.33 -4.63
N ALA A 725 -31.45 27.83 -4.50
CA ALA A 725 -30.40 27.69 -5.51
C ALA A 725 -30.04 26.22 -5.79
N ASP A 726 -30.00 25.38 -4.74
CA ASP A 726 -29.80 23.92 -4.90
C ASP A 726 -30.95 23.26 -5.66
N ALA A 727 -32.20 23.74 -5.51
CA ALA A 727 -33.35 23.23 -6.26
C ALA A 727 -33.29 23.63 -7.74
N ILE A 728 -32.86 24.86 -8.04
CA ILE A 728 -32.65 25.34 -9.42
C ILE A 728 -31.52 24.52 -10.08
N PHE A 729 -30.39 24.33 -9.40
CA PHE A 729 -29.28 23.52 -9.91
C PHE A 729 -29.71 22.08 -10.22
N ASN A 730 -30.42 21.43 -9.29
CA ASN A 730 -30.85 20.04 -9.47
C ASN A 730 -31.92 19.86 -10.56
N SER A 731 -32.77 20.86 -10.81
CA SER A 731 -33.86 20.79 -11.78
C SER A 731 -33.46 21.23 -13.19
N ARG A 732 -32.51 22.17 -13.34
CA ARG A 732 -32.15 22.75 -14.63
C ARG A 732 -30.75 22.41 -15.12
N VAL A 733 -29.73 22.59 -14.29
CA VAL A 733 -28.32 22.35 -14.67
C VAL A 733 -27.98 20.85 -14.66
N ARG A 734 -28.29 20.17 -13.55
CA ARG A 734 -27.94 18.75 -13.34
C ARG A 734 -28.44 17.79 -14.43
N PRO A 735 -29.62 17.95 -15.05
CA PRO A 735 -30.05 17.07 -16.16
C PRO A 735 -29.26 17.25 -17.46
N LEU A 736 -28.55 18.37 -17.63
CA LEU A 736 -27.74 18.68 -18.81
C LEU A 736 -26.31 18.12 -18.68
N LEU A 737 -25.78 18.05 -17.47
CA LEU A 737 -24.43 17.56 -17.18
C LEU A 737 -24.26 16.06 -17.45
N LEU A 738 -23.12 15.71 -18.06
CA LEU A 738 -22.52 14.37 -18.05
C LEU A 738 -21.49 14.26 -16.90
N HIS A 739 -20.65 15.28 -16.74
CA HIS A 739 -19.63 15.35 -15.69
C HIS A 739 -19.46 16.80 -15.19
N ARG A 740 -19.07 16.94 -13.91
CA ARG A 740 -18.65 18.21 -13.32
C ARG A 740 -17.38 18.02 -12.50
N SER A 741 -16.40 18.90 -12.71
CA SER A 741 -15.26 19.08 -11.80
C SER A 741 -15.22 20.51 -11.25
N ALA A 742 -14.67 20.67 -10.06
CA ALA A 742 -14.49 21.94 -9.38
C ALA A 742 -13.13 21.94 -8.67
N GLU A 743 -12.44 23.08 -8.68
CA GLU A 743 -11.05 23.19 -8.22
C GLU A 743 -10.83 24.54 -7.51
N LEU A 744 -10.62 24.50 -6.19
CA LEU A 744 -10.31 25.70 -5.41
C LEU A 744 -8.84 26.03 -5.58
N SER A 745 -8.58 27.25 -6.05
CA SER A 745 -7.28 27.73 -6.47
C SER A 745 -7.00 29.12 -5.89
N GLN A 746 -5.73 29.43 -5.64
CA GLN A 746 -5.29 30.77 -5.27
C GLN A 746 -4.64 31.49 -6.47
N GLU A 747 -4.80 32.80 -6.53
CA GLU A 747 -4.12 33.66 -7.52
C GLU A 747 -2.62 33.82 -7.17
N PHE A 748 -1.75 33.75 -8.17
CA PHE A 748 -0.32 34.02 -8.01
C PHE A 748 -0.03 35.51 -7.78
N ALA A 749 0.82 35.82 -6.81
CA ALA A 749 1.14 37.21 -6.46
C ALA A 749 1.83 38.01 -7.60
N PHE A 750 2.68 37.35 -8.41
CA PHE A 750 3.43 37.96 -9.52
C PHE A 750 2.61 38.12 -10.82
N PHE A 751 1.48 37.43 -10.90
CA PHE A 751 0.61 37.34 -12.07
C PHE A 751 -0.80 37.82 -11.68
N PRO A 752 -0.95 39.10 -11.27
CA PRO A 752 -2.25 39.65 -10.93
C PRO A 752 -3.19 39.61 -12.13
N SER A 753 -4.45 39.28 -11.88
CA SER A 753 -5.52 39.45 -12.85
C SER A 753 -5.67 40.90 -13.26
N SER A 754 -5.82 41.12 -14.57
CA SER A 754 -6.17 42.42 -15.14
C SER A 754 -7.69 42.49 -15.30
N PRO A 755 -8.34 43.64 -15.09
CA PRO A 755 -9.75 43.79 -15.44
C PRO A 755 -9.95 43.54 -16.95
N PRO A 756 -11.12 43.03 -17.37
CA PRO A 756 -11.38 42.71 -18.78
C PRO A 756 -11.26 43.93 -19.67
N HIS A 757 -10.63 43.77 -20.84
CA HIS A 757 -10.78 44.72 -21.93
C HIS A 757 -12.06 44.38 -22.70
N THR A 758 -12.96 45.35 -22.83
CA THR A 758 -14.33 45.25 -23.39
C THR A 758 -14.41 45.00 -24.91
N SER A 759 -13.29 44.68 -25.54
CA SER A 759 -13.22 44.22 -26.93
C SER A 759 -13.13 42.71 -26.94
N GLY A 760 -14.23 42.04 -27.30
CA GLY A 760 -14.28 40.59 -27.30
C GLY A 760 -13.31 39.91 -28.25
N GLY A 761 -13.19 38.60 -28.10
CA GLY A 761 -12.23 37.77 -28.82
C GLY A 761 -12.14 36.37 -28.24
N ILE A 762 -11.04 35.68 -28.51
CA ILE A 762 -10.79 34.32 -28.03
C ILE A 762 -9.96 34.31 -26.75
N PHE A 763 -10.31 33.43 -25.82
CA PHE A 763 -9.57 33.22 -24.58
C PHE A 763 -8.78 31.92 -24.68
N GLU A 764 -7.50 31.93 -24.27
CA GLU A 764 -6.65 30.75 -24.19
C GLU A 764 -6.42 30.37 -22.73
N LEU A 765 -7.05 29.29 -22.30
CA LEU A 765 -6.85 28.70 -20.98
C LEU A 765 -5.81 27.58 -21.08
N ARG A 766 -4.68 27.73 -20.38
CA ARG A 766 -3.66 26.67 -20.30
C ARG A 766 -3.57 26.11 -18.89
N ARG A 767 -3.41 24.78 -18.82
CA ARG A 767 -3.29 24.00 -17.59
C ARG A 767 -1.99 23.19 -17.64
N TYR A 768 -1.24 23.24 -16.56
CA TYR A 768 0.02 22.53 -16.36
C TYR A 768 -0.15 21.62 -15.16
N GLN A 769 0.04 20.30 -15.34
CA GLN A 769 0.23 19.41 -14.21
C GLN A 769 1.71 19.44 -13.85
N LEU A 770 2.06 20.10 -12.74
CA LEU A 770 3.44 20.16 -12.27
C LEU A 770 3.82 18.90 -11.50
N LYS A 771 5.11 18.59 -11.55
CA LYS A 771 5.74 17.57 -10.72
C LYS A 771 5.62 17.94 -9.23
N PRO A 772 5.41 16.97 -8.31
CA PRO A 772 5.34 17.27 -6.88
C PRO A 772 6.59 18.01 -6.39
N GLY A 773 6.38 19.19 -5.81
CA GLY A 773 7.45 20.06 -5.30
C GLY A 773 8.03 21.09 -6.30
N SER A 774 7.70 21.04 -7.60
CA SER A 774 8.29 21.97 -8.58
C SER A 774 7.59 23.33 -8.70
N LEU A 775 6.50 23.58 -7.95
CA LEU A 775 5.67 24.80 -8.05
C LEU A 775 6.48 26.10 -7.91
N LEU A 776 7.31 26.22 -6.86
CA LEU A 776 8.17 27.40 -6.64
C LEU A 776 9.21 27.60 -7.74
N GLN A 777 9.78 26.50 -8.23
CA GLN A 777 10.79 26.56 -9.29
C GLN A 777 10.14 26.99 -10.62
N TRP A 778 8.97 26.43 -10.94
CA TRP A 778 8.14 26.83 -12.09
C TRP A 778 7.74 28.30 -12.00
N GLU A 779 7.34 28.77 -10.82
CA GLU A 779 7.02 30.18 -10.54
C GLU A 779 8.24 31.08 -10.81
N SER A 780 9.42 30.71 -10.32
CA SER A 780 10.64 31.51 -10.47
C SER A 780 11.06 31.70 -11.93
N PHE A 781 10.89 30.68 -12.78
CA PHE A 781 11.12 30.78 -14.22
C PHE A 781 10.02 31.59 -14.91
N TRP A 782 8.75 31.35 -14.60
CA TRP A 782 7.63 32.11 -15.18
C TRP A 782 7.66 33.58 -14.81
N ARG A 783 8.12 33.94 -13.61
CA ARG A 783 8.30 35.34 -13.19
C ARG A 783 9.21 36.11 -14.14
N LYS A 784 10.33 35.48 -14.56
CA LYS A 784 11.27 36.05 -15.54
C LYS A 784 10.67 36.10 -16.96
N GLY A 785 10.14 35.00 -17.46
CA GLY A 785 9.56 34.96 -18.82
C GLY A 785 8.23 35.70 -18.99
N LEU A 786 7.55 36.07 -17.91
CA LEU A 786 6.31 36.85 -17.97
C LEU A 786 6.55 38.27 -18.52
N GLU A 787 7.72 38.86 -18.25
CA GLU A 787 8.10 40.18 -18.76
C GLU A 787 8.17 40.19 -20.28
N ALA A 788 8.85 39.20 -20.88
CA ALA A 788 8.91 39.00 -22.33
C ALA A 788 7.54 38.87 -22.99
N ARG A 789 6.56 38.25 -22.31
CA ARG A 789 5.22 38.03 -22.86
C ARG A 789 4.24 39.18 -22.63
N ARG A 790 4.41 39.95 -21.54
CA ARG A 790 3.63 41.17 -21.24
C ARG A 790 3.82 42.28 -22.28
N GLN A 791 4.92 42.28 -23.02
CA GLN A 791 5.16 43.23 -24.12
C GLN A 791 4.13 43.12 -25.26
N PHE A 792 3.50 41.94 -25.44
CA PHE A 792 2.63 41.67 -26.58
C PHE A 792 1.19 41.23 -26.21
N VAL A 793 0.94 40.80 -24.98
CA VAL A 793 -0.41 40.39 -24.53
C VAL A 793 -0.60 40.57 -23.02
N THR A 794 -1.74 41.16 -22.65
CA THR A 794 -2.15 41.32 -21.25
C THR A 794 -2.63 39.98 -20.66
N PRO A 795 -2.11 39.56 -19.49
CA PRO A 795 -2.62 38.39 -18.79
C PRO A 795 -4.01 38.64 -18.18
N VAL A 796 -4.92 37.67 -18.30
CA VAL A 796 -6.25 37.71 -17.65
C VAL A 796 -6.14 37.24 -16.20
N GLY A 797 -5.35 36.20 -15.93
CA GLY A 797 -5.06 35.72 -14.58
C GLY A 797 -4.29 34.39 -14.57
N ALA A 798 -3.70 34.06 -13.41
CA ALA A 798 -3.08 32.76 -13.17
C ALA A 798 -3.33 32.28 -11.75
N TRP A 799 -3.66 30.99 -11.63
CA TRP A 799 -4.07 30.34 -10.40
C TRP A 799 -3.35 29.00 -10.20
N PHE A 800 -3.17 28.60 -8.95
CA PHE A 800 -2.65 27.29 -8.56
C PHE A 800 -3.56 26.58 -7.58
N SER A 801 -3.68 25.27 -7.76
CA SER A 801 -4.64 24.41 -7.06
C SER A 801 -4.30 24.25 -5.57
N GLN A 802 -5.26 24.56 -4.71
CA GLN A 802 -5.23 24.28 -3.27
C GLN A 802 -6.08 23.05 -2.92
N VAL A 803 -7.23 22.89 -3.57
CA VAL A 803 -8.14 21.74 -3.38
C VAL A 803 -8.67 21.27 -4.73
N GLY A 804 -8.54 19.97 -5.00
CA GLY A 804 -8.84 19.37 -6.30
C GLY A 804 -7.59 18.70 -6.88
N GLN A 805 -7.24 19.05 -8.11
CA GLN A 805 -6.08 18.49 -8.81
C GLN A 805 -4.76 19.11 -8.32
N LEU A 806 -4.19 18.58 -7.24
CA LEU A 806 -2.97 19.14 -6.63
C LEU A 806 -1.79 19.26 -7.63
N HIS A 807 -1.00 20.32 -7.45
CA HIS A 807 0.08 20.75 -8.35
C HIS A 807 -0.38 21.13 -9.77
N SER A 808 -1.69 21.33 -9.99
CA SER A 808 -2.22 22.00 -11.18
C SER A 808 -1.96 23.51 -11.10
N VAL A 809 -1.43 24.07 -12.17
CA VAL A 809 -1.38 25.51 -12.43
C VAL A 809 -2.20 25.82 -13.68
N THR A 810 -3.09 26.80 -13.59
CA THR A 810 -3.95 27.24 -14.70
C THR A 810 -3.72 28.73 -14.94
N HIS A 811 -3.47 29.16 -16.18
CA HIS A 811 -3.38 30.58 -16.54
C HIS A 811 -4.12 30.90 -17.83
N MET A 812 -4.61 32.14 -17.95
CA MET A 812 -5.50 32.56 -19.04
C MET A 812 -5.02 33.84 -19.73
N TRP A 813 -5.16 33.86 -21.05
CA TRP A 813 -4.78 34.95 -21.94
C TRP A 813 -5.96 35.31 -22.87
N GLN A 814 -6.11 36.57 -23.24
CA GLN A 814 -7.13 37.05 -24.19
C GLN A 814 -6.43 37.49 -25.48
N TYR A 815 -7.02 37.16 -26.63
CA TYR A 815 -6.54 37.57 -27.95
C TYR A 815 -7.72 38.04 -28.81
N PRO A 816 -7.57 39.06 -29.67
CA PRO A 816 -8.65 39.49 -30.56
C PRO A 816 -9.11 38.36 -31.51
N ASP A 817 -8.15 37.65 -32.11
CA ASP A 817 -8.38 36.58 -33.08
C ASP A 817 -7.22 35.56 -33.09
N PHE A 818 -7.37 34.50 -33.89
CA PHE A 818 -6.38 33.42 -34.02
C PHE A 818 -5.05 33.86 -34.67
N GLU A 819 -5.07 34.82 -35.59
CA GLU A 819 -3.87 35.31 -36.29
C GLU A 819 -3.09 36.30 -35.41
N ALA A 820 -3.77 37.11 -34.60
CA ALA A 820 -3.17 37.85 -33.49
C ALA A 820 -2.50 36.89 -32.50
N ARG A 821 -3.21 35.85 -32.04
CA ARG A 821 -2.63 34.82 -31.15
C ARG A 821 -1.37 34.17 -31.73
N LYS A 822 -1.37 33.86 -33.04
CA LYS A 822 -0.21 33.30 -33.74
C LYS A 822 0.96 34.29 -33.74
N ARG A 823 0.76 35.51 -34.27
CA ARG A 823 1.78 36.57 -34.34
C ARG A 823 2.39 36.90 -32.97
N THR A 824 1.56 37.07 -31.94
CA THR A 824 2.04 37.30 -30.55
C THR A 824 2.90 36.15 -30.03
N ARG A 825 2.56 34.89 -30.37
CA ARG A 825 3.37 33.74 -29.96
C ARG A 825 4.70 33.66 -30.70
N GLU A 826 4.73 34.02 -31.97
CA GLU A 826 5.96 34.09 -32.79
C GLU A 826 6.87 35.22 -32.30
N GLN A 827 6.33 36.42 -32.05
CA GLN A 827 7.05 37.57 -31.48
C GLN A 827 7.63 37.29 -30.08
N ALA A 828 6.93 36.51 -29.25
CA ALA A 828 7.46 36.12 -27.95
C ALA A 828 8.73 35.24 -28.05
N TRP A 829 8.92 34.48 -29.14
CA TRP A 829 10.15 33.69 -29.35
C TRP A 829 11.36 34.52 -29.77
N SER A 830 11.17 35.74 -30.29
CA SER A 830 12.25 36.67 -30.60
C SER A 830 12.67 37.56 -29.42
N VAL A 831 12.13 37.34 -28.21
CA VAL A 831 12.54 38.07 -27.00
C VAL A 831 13.42 37.18 -26.12
N ASP A 832 14.57 37.72 -25.73
CA ASP A 832 15.55 37.03 -24.90
C ASP A 832 14.96 36.54 -23.58
N GLY A 833 15.42 35.37 -23.14
CA GLY A 833 14.93 34.72 -21.92
C GLY A 833 13.59 33.96 -22.07
N TRP A 834 12.78 34.21 -23.10
CA TRP A 834 11.54 33.44 -23.31
C TRP A 834 11.83 31.97 -23.66
N ALA A 835 12.75 31.72 -24.59
CA ALA A 835 13.14 30.36 -24.98
C ALA A 835 13.72 29.56 -23.78
N TYR A 836 14.54 30.20 -22.94
CA TYR A 836 15.04 29.62 -21.69
C TYR A 836 13.91 29.32 -20.70
N THR A 837 12.97 30.25 -20.51
CA THR A 837 11.81 30.04 -19.63
C THR A 837 10.98 28.83 -20.07
N VAL A 838 10.71 28.68 -21.37
CA VAL A 838 9.98 27.53 -21.90
C VAL A 838 10.78 26.23 -21.68
N SER A 839 12.08 26.22 -21.98
CA SER A 839 12.90 25.02 -21.87
C SER A 839 13.00 24.51 -20.42
N GLU A 840 13.09 25.39 -19.42
CA GLU A 840 13.11 24.98 -18.01
C GLU A 840 11.72 24.63 -17.48
N THR A 841 10.69 25.44 -17.76
CA THR A 841 9.34 25.18 -17.22
C THR A 841 8.72 23.89 -17.74
N VAL A 842 9.00 23.49 -18.98
CA VAL A 842 8.53 22.21 -19.55
C VAL A 842 9.14 21.00 -18.81
N LYS A 843 10.40 21.07 -18.33
CA LYS A 843 11.02 20.00 -17.53
C LYS A 843 10.30 19.76 -16.20
N LEU A 844 9.62 20.78 -15.68
CA LEU A 844 8.92 20.76 -14.39
C LEU A 844 7.45 20.29 -14.47
N CYS A 845 6.94 20.12 -15.70
CA CYS A 845 5.59 19.64 -15.99
C CYS A 845 5.59 18.13 -16.30
N ASP A 846 4.52 17.44 -15.92
CA ASP A 846 4.20 16.07 -16.36
C ASP A 846 3.24 16.10 -17.56
N SER A 847 2.27 17.02 -17.58
CA SER A 847 1.39 17.25 -18.74
C SER A 847 1.02 18.73 -18.89
N MET A 848 0.63 19.11 -20.11
CA MET A 848 0.19 20.44 -20.46
C MET A 848 -1.03 20.35 -21.38
N HIS A 849 -2.09 21.08 -21.05
CA HIS A 849 -3.32 21.16 -21.82
C HIS A 849 -3.64 22.61 -22.15
N THR A 850 -4.22 22.85 -23.32
CA THR A 850 -4.66 24.19 -23.76
C THR A 850 -6.05 24.08 -24.36
N SER A 851 -6.92 25.01 -24.02
CA SER A 851 -8.28 25.14 -24.54
C SER A 851 -8.47 26.55 -25.07
N ILE A 852 -9.15 26.69 -26.20
CA ILE A 852 -9.63 27.98 -26.70
C ILE A 852 -11.10 28.10 -26.35
N LEU A 853 -11.44 29.20 -25.68
CA LEU A 853 -12.74 29.48 -25.12
C LEU A 853 -13.35 30.74 -25.76
N GLU A 854 -14.67 30.76 -25.89
CA GLU A 854 -15.46 31.95 -26.23
C GLU A 854 -16.34 32.36 -25.04
N PRO A 855 -16.46 33.65 -24.72
CA PRO A 855 -17.24 34.11 -23.58
C PRO A 855 -18.74 33.93 -23.81
N LEU A 856 -19.45 33.45 -22.79
CA LEU A 856 -20.91 33.30 -22.87
C LEU A 856 -21.63 34.67 -22.85
N PRO A 857 -22.86 34.79 -23.38
CA PRO A 857 -23.60 36.06 -23.43
C PRO A 857 -23.82 36.75 -22.08
N PHE A 858 -23.76 36.00 -20.97
CA PHE A 858 -23.87 36.48 -19.58
C PHE A 858 -22.54 36.59 -18.85
N SER A 859 -21.42 36.25 -19.49
CA SER A 859 -20.09 36.42 -18.90
C SER A 859 -19.86 37.90 -18.60
N PRO A 860 -19.42 38.28 -17.39
CA PRO A 860 -19.01 39.65 -17.09
C PRO A 860 -17.73 40.08 -17.81
N LEU A 861 -16.96 39.12 -18.36
CA LEU A 861 -15.86 39.38 -19.31
C LEU A 861 -16.39 39.04 -20.71
N LYS A 862 -16.50 40.04 -21.58
CA LYS A 862 -16.94 39.91 -22.97
C LYS A 862 -15.83 40.29 -23.92
#